data_AF-A0A7W1IQT7-F1
#
_entry.id   AF-A0A7W1IQT7-F1
#
_cell.length_a   1.000
_cell.length_b   1.000
_cell.length_c   1.000
_cell.angle_alpha   90.00
_cell.angle_beta   90.00
_cell.angle_gamma   90.00
#
_symmetry.space_group_name_H-M   'P 1'
#
loop_
_entity.id
_entity.type
_entity.pdbx_description
1 polymer ?
#
loop_
_entity_poly.entity_id
_entity_poly.type
_entity_poly.pdbx_seq_one_letter_code
_entity_poly.pdbx_strand_id
1 'polypeptide(L)'
;MARCLATLALITVLSVHLPAVERSWDGGAGTILWGDADNWNPNGPPSAGDTLVFPAVSTGTTTNNNLGGLSLASIRIATSSWLLVGSAVTITGSIIGTGSGGFPGSAIALPITLPAGSAVQITASNAGTLFGLTGVISGPGGLRKTGPGMIGLIRANDYDGATTVEAGMLVVAGDGQLGNNVVGTTVQSGAALILEGAYIHEPLTLNGSGAGGFGALSAYNRAGVDESSVSTGSITLVGTVMVTARSASAPSSADPSRLGIIGALGGSGRLVFDAINNRHGLVLGGNAVNIHSGGTEVRGGYLLLTKTDPVDIAIPGELTIGGGAGSPLVVVYQPHQIVDNAAISIAAGGGLLLDGGDERIGSLAGAGDVALLDHELTIGGIQSTTFSGRIRADWRDPSSLEAHTGGRLTKRGSGTFTWTGGAGSRFDGGIHVNDGVLRLDAIVPDLTILVLGGTFAGTGHVDRLIAWAGTVDPGPIGAIGTLHCAQFSLVGDDPRLRVDLGATTSDRIIVDAPGSADGAVDLGASLIPIAHGTLAPAGYLIIDNDGSDAVNGIFPGWSAAMSTTAGDGNDVRIIPVATARFTTAAATTAEGATATMTVALNRAITAEASVSWLPIGISATAGADFPATGGSLSFTAGGSLTQNVSLTITDDAMPEPAETLTVDLDTTSDGLAIAAPSRVLVTIPASDGGTGGGGGSGSGSGGGGGGGCGAGSAIAMMLVASVLLVQGLMGRRR
;
A
#
# COMPACT_ATOMS: atom_id res chain seq x y z
N MET A 1 -54.49 82.60 -49.43
CA MET A 1 -53.16 82.33 -50.02
C MET A 1 -52.21 82.11 -48.85
N ALA A 2 -52.00 80.88 -48.37
CA ALA A 2 -51.21 79.79 -48.96
C ALA A 2 -49.77 79.76 -48.41
N ARG A 3 -49.35 78.56 -48.01
CA ARG A 3 -47.97 78.03 -47.78
C ARG A 3 -47.43 78.17 -46.36
N CYS A 4 -47.43 77.09 -45.58
CA CYS A 4 -46.52 75.92 -45.60
C CYS A 4 -45.30 76.14 -44.68
N LEU A 5 -45.33 75.53 -43.49
CA LEU A 5 -44.13 74.98 -42.87
C LEU A 5 -44.52 73.67 -42.19
N ALA A 6 -43.95 72.58 -42.68
CA ALA A 6 -44.31 71.21 -42.37
C ALA A 6 -43.84 70.80 -40.98
N THR A 7 -44.77 70.31 -40.16
CA THR A 7 -44.47 69.50 -38.98
C THR A 7 -44.05 68.11 -39.46
N LEU A 8 -42.80 67.74 -39.24
CA LEU A 8 -42.29 66.39 -39.48
C LEU A 8 -42.94 65.47 -38.44
N ALA A 9 -44.03 64.81 -38.80
CA ALA A 9 -44.62 63.76 -37.99
C ALA A 9 -43.69 62.53 -38.06
N LEU A 10 -42.99 62.26 -36.96
CA LEU A 10 -42.31 61.00 -36.71
C LEU A 10 -43.39 59.91 -36.73
N ILE A 11 -43.52 59.19 -37.84
CA ILE A 11 -44.29 57.95 -37.90
C ILE A 11 -43.50 56.93 -37.08
N THR A 12 -43.79 56.84 -35.78
CA THR A 12 -43.56 55.60 -35.05
C THR A 12 -44.50 54.59 -35.68
N VAL A 13 -43.97 53.72 -36.55
CA VAL A 13 -44.63 52.47 -36.91
C VAL A 13 -44.77 51.71 -35.60
N LEU A 14 -45.94 51.80 -34.98
CA LEU A 14 -46.35 50.89 -33.94
C LEU A 14 -46.46 49.54 -34.64
N SER A 15 -45.38 48.75 -34.61
CA SER A 15 -45.40 47.39 -35.10
C SER A 15 -46.49 46.68 -34.33
N VAL A 16 -47.64 46.46 -34.97
CA VAL A 16 -48.69 45.59 -34.44
C VAL A 16 -48.04 44.22 -34.37
N HIS A 17 -47.50 43.87 -33.21
CA HIS A 17 -47.08 42.51 -32.93
C HIS A 17 -48.35 41.68 -33.03
N LEU A 18 -48.46 40.88 -34.09
CA LEU A 18 -49.43 39.80 -34.10
C LEU A 18 -49.17 38.96 -32.83
N PRO A 19 -50.21 38.51 -32.12
CA PRO A 19 -50.01 37.65 -30.97
C PRO A 19 -49.21 36.43 -31.39
N ALA A 20 -48.34 35.94 -30.52
CA ALA A 20 -47.61 34.70 -30.73
C ALA A 20 -48.61 33.57 -31.04
N VAL A 21 -48.42 32.89 -32.18
CA VAL A 21 -49.28 31.80 -32.65
C VAL A 21 -48.43 30.53 -32.84
N GLU A 22 -49.05 29.38 -32.60
CA GLU A 22 -48.48 28.10 -33.03
C GLU A 22 -48.82 27.88 -34.51
N ARG A 23 -47.79 27.77 -35.36
CA ARG A 23 -47.94 27.55 -36.81
C ARG A 23 -47.31 26.22 -37.20
N SER A 24 -48.10 25.34 -37.80
CA SER A 24 -47.62 24.06 -38.31
C SER A 24 -47.30 24.17 -39.79
N TRP A 25 -46.12 23.71 -40.20
CA TRP A 25 -45.77 23.57 -41.61
C TRP A 25 -46.67 22.51 -42.26
N ASP A 26 -47.31 22.85 -43.38
CA ASP A 26 -48.10 21.91 -44.19
C ASP A 26 -47.69 21.90 -45.68
N GLY A 27 -46.84 22.83 -46.11
CA GLY A 27 -46.33 22.92 -47.48
C GLY A 27 -47.38 23.28 -48.52
N GLY A 28 -48.52 23.87 -48.13
CA GLY A 28 -49.66 24.15 -49.01
C GLY A 28 -49.36 25.06 -50.20
N ALA A 29 -48.29 25.87 -50.17
CA ALA A 29 -47.88 26.72 -51.29
C ALA A 29 -47.06 25.97 -52.36
N GLY A 30 -46.59 24.75 -52.08
CA GLY A 30 -45.71 23.99 -52.98
C GLY A 30 -44.27 24.52 -53.08
N THR A 31 -43.89 25.45 -52.22
CA THR A 31 -42.51 25.97 -52.10
C THR A 31 -41.88 25.47 -50.79
N ILE A 32 -40.58 25.69 -50.63
CA ILE A 32 -39.87 25.41 -49.38
C ILE A 32 -39.74 26.65 -48.47
N LEU A 33 -40.31 27.80 -48.86
CA LEU A 33 -40.02 29.10 -48.22
C LEU A 33 -40.92 29.36 -47.01
N TRP A 34 -40.34 29.79 -45.90
CA TRP A 34 -41.09 30.15 -44.69
C TRP A 34 -41.95 31.41 -44.87
N GLY A 35 -41.56 32.33 -45.75
CA GLY A 35 -42.31 33.55 -46.02
C GLY A 35 -43.61 33.37 -46.81
N ASP A 36 -43.83 32.19 -47.41
CA ASP A 36 -45.05 31.90 -48.15
C ASP A 36 -46.16 31.51 -47.17
N ALA A 37 -47.18 32.36 -47.05
CA ALA A 37 -48.23 32.25 -46.04
C ALA A 37 -49.00 30.91 -46.08
N ASP A 38 -49.15 30.33 -47.27
CA ASP A 38 -49.90 29.09 -47.50
C ASP A 38 -49.10 27.81 -47.18
N ASN A 39 -47.82 27.92 -46.75
CA ASN A 39 -47.06 26.78 -46.23
C ASN A 39 -47.30 26.52 -44.73
N TRP A 40 -48.12 27.36 -44.09
CA TRP A 40 -48.35 27.32 -42.65
C TRP A 40 -49.83 27.20 -42.33
N ASN A 41 -50.15 26.47 -41.28
CA ASN A 41 -51.48 26.39 -40.69
C ASN A 41 -51.43 26.88 -39.23
N PRO A 42 -52.17 27.93 -38.85
CA PRO A 42 -53.01 28.77 -39.72
C PRO A 42 -52.19 29.56 -40.75
N ASN A 43 -52.79 29.86 -41.91
CA ASN A 43 -52.13 30.61 -42.99
C ASN A 43 -51.58 31.94 -42.49
N GLY A 44 -50.36 32.24 -42.92
CA GLY A 44 -49.61 33.44 -42.56
C GLY A 44 -48.14 33.13 -42.29
N PRO A 45 -47.21 34.01 -42.71
CA PRO A 45 -45.80 33.79 -42.46
C PRO A 45 -45.48 33.83 -40.95
N PRO A 46 -44.46 33.09 -40.50
CA PRO A 46 -43.93 33.17 -39.14
C PRO A 46 -43.64 34.60 -38.72
N SER A 47 -44.07 34.95 -37.50
CA SER A 47 -43.87 36.24 -36.88
C SER A 47 -43.13 36.11 -35.55
N ALA A 48 -42.67 37.24 -35.01
CA ALA A 48 -41.95 37.26 -33.75
C ALA A 48 -42.83 36.71 -32.60
N GLY A 49 -42.27 35.81 -31.79
CA GLY A 49 -42.93 35.12 -30.70
C GLY A 49 -43.61 33.79 -31.09
N ASP A 50 -43.73 33.48 -32.38
CA ASP A 50 -44.44 32.26 -32.83
C ASP A 50 -43.73 30.97 -32.35
N THR A 51 -44.53 29.91 -32.23
CA THR A 51 -44.03 28.53 -32.13
C THR A 51 -44.21 27.84 -33.47
N LEU A 52 -43.12 27.37 -34.06
CA LEU A 52 -43.16 26.67 -35.34
C LEU A 52 -43.17 25.16 -35.11
N VAL A 53 -44.13 24.47 -35.73
CA VAL A 53 -44.29 23.02 -35.65
C VAL A 53 -44.00 22.42 -37.02
N PHE A 54 -43.08 21.47 -37.04
CA PHE A 54 -42.72 20.66 -38.20
C PHE A 54 -43.30 19.26 -37.95
N PRO A 55 -44.50 18.97 -38.49
CA PRO A 55 -45.28 17.80 -38.10
C PRO A 55 -44.69 16.49 -38.65
N ALA A 56 -45.33 15.38 -38.28
CA ALA A 56 -44.91 14.06 -38.71
C ALA A 56 -45.33 13.80 -40.15
N VAL A 57 -44.40 13.95 -41.10
CA VAL A 57 -44.59 13.71 -42.53
C VAL A 57 -43.47 12.83 -43.10
N SER A 58 -43.73 12.18 -44.25
CA SER A 58 -42.80 11.25 -44.91
C SER A 58 -42.06 11.83 -46.13
N THR A 59 -42.50 12.98 -46.66
CA THR A 59 -41.86 13.70 -47.77
C THR A 59 -41.96 15.21 -47.54
N GLY A 60 -41.23 16.01 -48.32
CA GLY A 60 -41.29 17.47 -48.21
C GLY A 60 -40.65 18.03 -46.93
N THR A 61 -39.67 17.33 -46.36
CA THR A 61 -39.07 17.66 -45.06
C THR A 61 -37.92 18.66 -45.12
N THR A 62 -37.69 19.31 -46.26
CA THR A 62 -36.68 20.38 -46.40
C THR A 62 -37.37 21.72 -46.50
N THR A 63 -37.03 22.65 -45.60
CA THR A 63 -37.60 24.01 -45.60
C THR A 63 -36.50 25.06 -45.48
N ASN A 64 -36.78 26.25 -45.99
CA ASN A 64 -35.86 27.36 -46.05
C ASN A 64 -36.48 28.61 -45.40
N ASN A 65 -35.86 29.06 -44.32
CA ASN A 65 -36.16 30.35 -43.73
C ASN A 65 -35.60 31.48 -44.60
N ASN A 66 -36.46 32.13 -45.37
CA ASN A 66 -36.12 33.35 -46.12
C ASN A 66 -36.48 34.64 -45.36
N LEU A 67 -36.87 34.56 -44.09
CA LEU A 67 -37.23 35.70 -43.25
C LEU A 67 -36.04 36.10 -42.36
N GLY A 68 -35.62 37.37 -42.46
CA GLY A 68 -34.55 37.93 -41.63
C GLY A 68 -35.07 38.45 -40.28
N GLY A 69 -34.27 38.29 -39.22
CA GLY A 69 -34.56 38.88 -37.89
C GLY A 69 -35.71 38.20 -37.13
N LEU A 70 -36.07 36.97 -37.49
CA LEU A 70 -37.15 36.24 -36.86
C LEU A 70 -36.77 35.78 -35.45
N SER A 71 -37.57 36.17 -34.46
CA SER A 71 -37.42 35.73 -33.07
C SER A 71 -38.57 34.80 -32.69
N LEU A 72 -38.30 33.53 -32.45
CA LEU A 72 -39.30 32.50 -32.19
C LEU A 72 -39.34 32.11 -30.72
N ALA A 73 -40.53 31.81 -30.20
CA ALA A 73 -40.67 31.20 -28.90
C ALA A 73 -40.20 29.74 -28.92
N SER A 74 -40.55 28.98 -29.96
CA SER A 74 -40.17 27.57 -30.01
C SER A 74 -40.14 27.01 -31.43
N ILE A 75 -39.31 25.99 -31.64
CA ILE A 75 -39.36 25.09 -32.79
C ILE A 75 -39.66 23.68 -32.29
N ARG A 76 -40.66 23.00 -32.87
CA ARG A 76 -41.02 21.61 -32.55
C ARG A 76 -40.93 20.74 -33.80
N ILE A 77 -40.30 19.58 -33.70
CA ILE A 77 -40.05 18.68 -34.84
C ILE A 77 -40.54 17.27 -34.49
N ALA A 78 -41.52 16.78 -35.26
CA ALA A 78 -42.25 15.55 -34.93
C ALA A 78 -41.74 14.27 -35.64
N THR A 79 -41.08 14.37 -36.80
CA THR A 79 -40.42 13.23 -37.49
C THR A 79 -38.90 13.37 -37.58
N SER A 80 -38.22 12.28 -37.92
CA SER A 80 -36.76 12.18 -38.13
C SER A 80 -36.41 12.30 -39.62
N SER A 81 -36.40 13.52 -40.18
CA SER A 81 -35.91 13.85 -41.54
C SER A 81 -36.02 15.34 -41.90
N TRP A 82 -36.44 16.20 -40.96
CA TRP A 82 -36.56 17.64 -41.22
C TRP A 82 -35.19 18.27 -41.39
N LEU A 83 -34.97 18.99 -42.49
CA LEU A 83 -33.82 19.83 -42.73
C LEU A 83 -34.27 21.29 -42.80
N LEU A 84 -33.95 22.06 -41.76
CA LEU A 84 -34.30 23.48 -41.66
C LEU A 84 -33.07 24.32 -42.01
N VAL A 85 -33.08 24.98 -43.17
CA VAL A 85 -31.97 25.82 -43.67
C VAL A 85 -32.40 27.29 -43.78
N GLY A 86 -31.46 28.18 -44.12
CA GLY A 86 -31.75 29.58 -44.44
C GLY A 86 -31.23 30.58 -43.40
N SER A 87 -31.95 31.70 -43.28
CA SER A 87 -31.61 32.85 -42.45
C SER A 87 -31.66 32.52 -40.95
N ALA A 88 -30.85 33.24 -40.17
CA ALA A 88 -30.76 33.05 -38.73
C ALA A 88 -32.08 33.32 -38.01
N VAL A 89 -32.31 32.61 -36.91
CA VAL A 89 -33.43 32.84 -35.99
C VAL A 89 -32.93 33.06 -34.56
N THR A 90 -33.59 33.94 -33.81
CA THR A 90 -33.42 34.02 -32.36
C THR A 90 -34.41 33.07 -31.70
N ILE A 91 -33.97 32.24 -30.75
CA ILE A 91 -34.86 31.33 -30.00
C ILE A 91 -34.96 31.81 -28.56
N THR A 92 -36.16 32.16 -28.11
CA THR A 92 -36.38 32.69 -26.75
C THR A 92 -36.94 31.66 -25.77
N GLY A 93 -37.43 30.52 -26.26
CA GLY A 93 -37.97 29.44 -25.43
C GLY A 93 -37.25 28.11 -25.67
N SER A 94 -37.80 27.26 -26.54
CA SER A 94 -37.36 25.87 -26.63
C SER A 94 -37.25 25.31 -28.04
N ILE A 95 -36.30 24.41 -28.28
CA ILE A 95 -36.26 23.53 -29.45
C ILE A 95 -36.60 22.12 -28.98
N ILE A 96 -37.62 21.50 -29.57
CA ILE A 96 -38.15 20.20 -29.13
C ILE A 96 -38.22 19.24 -30.31
N GLY A 97 -37.45 18.15 -30.23
CA GLY A 97 -37.60 16.99 -31.10
C GLY A 97 -38.40 15.88 -30.42
N THR A 98 -39.32 15.25 -31.16
CA THR A 98 -40.04 14.06 -30.72
C THR A 98 -39.90 12.87 -31.68
N GLY A 99 -39.39 13.09 -32.89
CA GLY A 99 -39.20 12.03 -33.89
C GLY A 99 -38.19 10.96 -33.46
N SER A 100 -38.31 9.75 -33.98
CA SER A 100 -37.40 8.62 -33.73
C SER A 100 -36.75 8.14 -35.03
N GLY A 101 -35.43 8.00 -35.10
CA GLY A 101 -34.71 7.55 -36.31
C GLY A 101 -33.19 7.51 -36.13
N GLY A 102 -32.44 6.94 -37.07
CA GLY A 102 -30.96 6.86 -37.02
C GLY A 102 -30.26 8.21 -37.19
N PHE A 103 -29.00 8.32 -36.76
CA PHE A 103 -28.22 9.55 -36.88
C PHE A 103 -27.62 9.71 -38.30
N PRO A 104 -27.68 10.90 -38.93
CA PRO A 104 -28.35 12.12 -38.45
C PRO A 104 -29.87 12.03 -38.67
N GLY A 105 -30.65 12.31 -37.62
CA GLY A 105 -32.11 12.40 -37.71
C GLY A 105 -32.54 13.72 -38.39
N SER A 106 -33.45 14.47 -37.77
CA SER A 106 -33.72 15.84 -38.23
C SER A 106 -32.54 16.77 -37.92
N ALA A 107 -32.35 17.84 -38.69
CA ALA A 107 -31.28 18.84 -38.53
C ALA A 107 -31.81 20.28 -38.65
N ILE A 108 -31.49 21.12 -37.65
CA ILE A 108 -31.56 22.59 -37.79
C ILE A 108 -30.19 23.08 -38.25
N ALA A 109 -30.12 23.47 -39.52
CA ALA A 109 -28.91 23.92 -40.20
C ALA A 109 -28.83 25.45 -40.35
N LEU A 110 -29.95 26.16 -40.16
CA LEU A 110 -29.94 27.62 -40.04
C LEU A 110 -29.23 28.07 -38.75
N PRO A 111 -28.61 29.27 -38.72
CA PRO A 111 -27.99 29.79 -37.50
C PRO A 111 -29.02 30.08 -36.40
N ILE A 112 -28.64 29.85 -35.15
CA ILE A 112 -29.46 30.14 -33.97
C ILE A 112 -28.77 31.21 -33.13
N THR A 113 -29.52 32.20 -32.68
CA THR A 113 -29.07 33.18 -31.69
C THR A 113 -29.79 32.96 -30.37
N LEU A 114 -29.03 32.87 -29.28
CA LEU A 114 -29.51 32.71 -27.91
C LEU A 114 -29.55 34.09 -27.22
N PRO A 115 -30.72 34.56 -26.76
CA PRO A 115 -30.85 35.84 -26.07
C PRO A 115 -30.26 35.80 -24.66
N ALA A 116 -30.00 36.97 -24.09
CA ALA A 116 -29.54 37.10 -22.71
C ALA A 116 -30.66 36.73 -21.71
N GLY A 117 -30.29 36.26 -20.52
CA GLY A 117 -31.18 36.13 -19.36
C GLY A 117 -31.43 34.70 -18.87
N SER A 118 -31.43 33.68 -19.72
CA SER A 118 -31.57 32.26 -19.34
C SER A 118 -31.11 31.31 -20.45
N ALA A 119 -30.85 30.05 -20.10
CA ALA A 119 -30.48 29.01 -21.06
C ALA A 119 -31.69 28.53 -21.88
N VAL A 120 -31.54 28.46 -23.20
CA VAL A 120 -32.55 27.92 -24.12
C VAL A 120 -32.65 26.41 -23.93
N GLN A 121 -33.88 25.91 -23.77
CA GLN A 121 -34.11 24.48 -23.60
C GLN A 121 -34.06 23.75 -24.94
N ILE A 122 -33.22 22.73 -25.03
CA ILE A 122 -33.16 21.81 -26.18
C ILE A 122 -33.58 20.42 -25.72
N THR A 123 -34.67 19.89 -26.26
CA THR A 123 -35.31 18.66 -25.78
C THR A 123 -35.32 17.59 -26.85
N ALA A 124 -34.75 16.42 -26.54
CA ALA A 124 -34.96 15.20 -27.30
C ALA A 124 -35.88 14.27 -26.48
N SER A 125 -37.16 14.28 -26.83
CA SER A 125 -38.23 13.85 -25.91
C SER A 125 -38.28 12.35 -25.66
N ASN A 126 -37.78 11.54 -26.58
CA ASN A 126 -37.81 10.08 -26.48
C ASN A 126 -36.38 9.52 -26.57
N ALA A 127 -36.12 8.34 -26.00
CA ALA A 127 -34.79 7.73 -26.00
C ALA A 127 -34.25 7.47 -27.43
N GLY A 128 -35.14 7.20 -28.39
CA GLY A 128 -34.81 7.07 -29.81
C GLY A 128 -34.80 8.39 -30.59
N THR A 129 -35.04 9.53 -29.93
CA THR A 129 -34.96 10.83 -30.60
C THR A 129 -33.52 11.22 -30.81
N LEU A 130 -33.19 11.42 -32.09
CA LEU A 130 -31.89 11.87 -32.59
C LEU A 130 -32.12 13.13 -33.41
N PHE A 131 -31.47 14.22 -33.02
CA PHE A 131 -31.65 15.52 -33.65
C PHE A 131 -30.36 16.35 -33.63
N GLY A 132 -29.96 16.90 -34.77
CA GLY A 132 -28.73 17.67 -34.94
C GLY A 132 -28.97 19.17 -34.96
N LEU A 133 -28.20 19.91 -34.15
CA LEU A 133 -28.00 21.35 -34.32
C LEU A 133 -26.73 21.54 -35.14
N THR A 134 -26.92 21.77 -36.44
CA THR A 134 -25.85 21.77 -37.44
C THR A 134 -25.54 23.16 -37.98
N GLY A 135 -26.37 24.16 -37.68
CA GLY A 135 -26.05 25.58 -37.82
C GLY A 135 -25.22 26.09 -36.63
N VAL A 136 -24.58 27.25 -36.81
CA VAL A 136 -23.85 27.94 -35.72
C VAL A 136 -24.85 28.47 -34.69
N ILE A 137 -24.58 28.21 -33.42
CA ILE A 137 -25.27 28.78 -32.27
C ILE A 137 -24.42 29.91 -31.71
N SER A 138 -25.03 31.07 -31.46
CA SER A 138 -24.33 32.30 -31.06
C SER A 138 -25.13 33.06 -30.00
N GLY A 139 -24.50 34.06 -29.36
CA GLY A 139 -25.18 35.02 -28.50
C GLY A 139 -24.97 34.80 -27.00
N PRO A 140 -25.43 35.72 -26.15
CA PRO A 140 -25.07 35.75 -24.73
C PRO A 140 -25.75 34.66 -23.87
N GLY A 141 -26.74 33.93 -24.40
CA GLY A 141 -27.46 32.87 -23.69
C GLY A 141 -26.72 31.53 -23.63
N GLY A 142 -27.22 30.60 -22.81
CA GLY A 142 -26.69 29.24 -22.68
C GLY A 142 -27.65 28.16 -23.21
N LEU A 143 -27.28 26.89 -23.06
CA LEU A 143 -28.07 25.74 -23.49
C LEU A 143 -28.46 24.82 -22.32
N ARG A 144 -29.68 24.31 -22.33
CA ARG A 144 -30.17 23.33 -21.36
C ARG A 144 -30.73 22.11 -22.08
N LYS A 145 -29.96 21.01 -22.11
CA LYS A 145 -30.34 19.75 -22.74
C LYS A 145 -31.23 18.92 -21.81
N THR A 146 -32.45 18.63 -22.26
CA THR A 146 -33.43 17.81 -21.54
C THR A 146 -33.96 16.66 -22.39
N GLY A 147 -34.73 15.78 -21.76
CA GLY A 147 -35.30 14.58 -22.39
C GLY A 147 -34.27 13.46 -22.60
N PRO A 148 -34.71 12.19 -22.66
CA PRO A 148 -33.84 11.02 -22.68
C PRO A 148 -33.10 10.79 -24.00
N GLY A 149 -33.48 11.48 -25.09
CA GLY A 149 -32.85 11.31 -26.39
C GLY A 149 -31.51 12.03 -26.53
N MET A 150 -30.95 11.95 -27.74
CA MET A 150 -29.63 12.46 -28.08
C MET A 150 -29.72 13.71 -28.95
N ILE A 151 -28.93 14.74 -28.61
CA ILE A 151 -28.72 15.93 -29.46
C ILE A 151 -27.24 16.04 -29.81
N GLY A 152 -26.94 16.28 -31.09
CA GLY A 152 -25.59 16.57 -31.55
C GLY A 152 -25.39 18.05 -31.84
N LEU A 153 -24.32 18.64 -31.32
CA LEU A 153 -23.81 19.95 -31.74
C LEU A 153 -22.69 19.70 -32.74
N ILE A 154 -22.86 20.12 -33.98
CA ILE A 154 -21.97 19.69 -35.08
C ILE A 154 -20.96 20.78 -35.50
N ARG A 155 -21.31 22.05 -35.33
CA ARG A 155 -20.42 23.18 -35.64
C ARG A 155 -19.88 23.81 -34.36
N ALA A 156 -18.69 24.40 -34.49
CA ALA A 156 -18.20 25.35 -33.50
C ALA A 156 -19.24 26.46 -33.29
N ASN A 157 -19.43 26.81 -32.02
CA ASN A 157 -20.47 27.71 -31.56
C ASN A 157 -19.82 28.86 -30.78
N ASP A 158 -20.44 30.04 -30.85
CA ASP A 158 -19.93 31.28 -30.26
C ASP A 158 -20.93 31.85 -29.23
N TYR A 159 -21.65 30.99 -28.51
CA TYR A 159 -22.51 31.44 -27.42
C TYR A 159 -21.73 31.57 -26.11
N ASP A 160 -22.11 32.53 -25.26
CA ASP A 160 -21.35 32.86 -24.04
C ASP A 160 -21.87 32.15 -22.78
N GLY A 161 -23.14 31.71 -22.78
CA GLY A 161 -23.76 31.14 -21.59
C GLY A 161 -23.38 29.67 -21.36
N ALA A 162 -23.57 29.21 -20.13
CA ALA A 162 -23.28 27.83 -19.73
C ALA A 162 -24.10 26.79 -20.51
N THR A 163 -23.53 25.60 -20.67
CA THR A 163 -24.26 24.42 -21.12
C THR A 163 -24.58 23.50 -19.95
N THR A 164 -25.85 23.11 -19.80
CA THR A 164 -26.28 22.13 -18.79
C THR A 164 -26.96 20.94 -19.46
N VAL A 165 -26.45 19.73 -19.21
CA VAL A 165 -27.05 18.47 -19.65
C VAL A 165 -27.80 17.85 -18.49
N GLU A 166 -29.12 17.96 -18.49
CA GLU A 166 -29.99 17.47 -17.41
C GLU A 166 -30.46 16.04 -17.62
N ALA A 167 -30.62 15.62 -18.88
CA ALA A 167 -31.05 14.27 -19.24
C ALA A 167 -30.60 13.88 -20.65
N GLY A 168 -30.48 12.56 -20.86
CA GLY A 168 -30.12 11.99 -22.15
C GLY A 168 -28.66 12.26 -22.51
N MET A 169 -28.39 12.38 -23.82
CA MET A 169 -27.04 12.47 -24.35
C MET A 169 -26.84 13.76 -25.15
N LEU A 170 -25.74 14.48 -24.89
CA LEU A 170 -25.24 15.55 -25.74
C LEU A 170 -23.97 15.08 -26.44
N VAL A 171 -23.92 15.16 -27.76
CA VAL A 171 -22.77 14.72 -28.57
C VAL A 171 -22.06 15.94 -29.14
N VAL A 172 -20.74 15.94 -29.04
CA VAL A 172 -19.82 16.89 -29.66
C VAL A 172 -18.74 16.11 -30.39
N ALA A 173 -18.44 16.51 -31.63
CA ALA A 173 -17.50 15.88 -32.55
C ALA A 173 -16.36 16.81 -33.04
N GLY A 174 -16.02 17.86 -32.28
CA GLY A 174 -14.99 18.83 -32.67
C GLY A 174 -14.76 19.92 -31.63
N ASP A 175 -13.78 20.77 -31.89
CA ASP A 175 -13.43 21.91 -31.02
C ASP A 175 -14.46 23.05 -31.10
N GLY A 176 -14.65 23.77 -29.99
CA GLY A 176 -15.52 24.95 -29.88
C GLY A 176 -17.02 24.67 -29.95
N GLN A 177 -17.47 23.42 -29.91
CA GLN A 177 -18.90 23.11 -30.04
C GLN A 177 -19.73 23.43 -28.79
N LEU A 178 -19.08 23.61 -27.63
CA LEU A 178 -19.76 23.97 -26.37
C LEU A 178 -19.78 25.48 -26.10
N GLY A 179 -19.54 26.31 -27.12
CA GLY A 179 -19.58 27.76 -27.00
C GLY A 179 -18.23 28.37 -26.65
N ASN A 180 -18.25 29.61 -26.17
CA ASN A 180 -17.07 30.30 -25.70
C ASN A 180 -16.64 29.68 -24.35
N ASN A 181 -15.37 29.29 -24.26
CA ASN A 181 -14.81 28.39 -23.24
C ASN A 181 -14.77 28.94 -21.78
N VAL A 182 -15.69 29.83 -21.39
CA VAL A 182 -15.59 30.68 -20.19
C VAL A 182 -16.45 30.18 -19.03
N VAL A 183 -17.70 29.77 -19.28
CA VAL A 183 -18.67 29.51 -18.19
C VAL A 183 -18.75 28.02 -17.80
N GLY A 184 -18.43 27.11 -18.72
CA GLY A 184 -18.34 25.68 -18.44
C GLY A 184 -19.60 24.88 -18.80
N THR A 185 -19.43 23.56 -18.82
CA THR A 185 -20.49 22.58 -19.05
C THR A 185 -20.76 21.76 -17.79
N THR A 186 -22.04 21.65 -17.40
CA THR A 186 -22.49 20.80 -16.28
C THR A 186 -23.27 19.60 -16.79
N VAL A 187 -22.86 18.39 -16.42
CA VAL A 187 -23.57 17.14 -16.68
C VAL A 187 -24.21 16.65 -15.37
N GLN A 188 -25.55 16.62 -15.33
CA GLN A 188 -26.29 16.14 -14.17
C GLN A 188 -26.34 14.61 -14.10
N SER A 189 -26.72 14.09 -12.93
CA SER A 189 -26.87 12.65 -12.72
C SER A 189 -27.91 12.07 -13.67
N GLY A 190 -27.54 11.01 -14.39
CA GLY A 190 -28.37 10.36 -15.41
C GLY A 190 -28.27 10.98 -16.81
N ALA A 191 -27.37 11.94 -17.03
CA ALA A 191 -27.06 12.53 -18.34
C ALA A 191 -25.63 12.23 -18.79
N ALA A 192 -25.34 12.33 -20.09
CA ALA A 192 -24.02 12.08 -20.64
C ALA A 192 -23.58 13.17 -21.63
N LEU A 193 -22.30 13.54 -21.55
CA LEU A 193 -21.57 14.24 -22.60
C LEU A 193 -20.71 13.23 -23.37
N ILE A 194 -20.90 13.14 -24.67
CA ILE A 194 -20.20 12.19 -25.56
C ILE A 194 -19.30 12.99 -26.48
N LEU A 195 -18.02 12.63 -26.49
CA LEU A 195 -16.97 13.24 -27.29
C LEU A 195 -16.58 12.30 -28.43
N GLU A 196 -16.74 12.75 -29.68
CA GLU A 196 -16.30 12.05 -30.88
C GLU A 196 -15.09 12.80 -31.46
N GLY A 197 -13.89 12.55 -30.94
CA GLY A 197 -12.68 13.27 -31.36
C GLY A 197 -12.67 14.76 -30.95
N ALA A 198 -13.41 15.13 -29.90
CA ALA A 198 -13.59 16.52 -29.48
C ALA A 198 -12.49 17.01 -28.53
N TYR A 199 -12.21 18.31 -28.60
CA TYR A 199 -11.33 19.04 -27.66
C TYR A 199 -12.19 19.95 -26.78
N ILE A 200 -12.10 19.76 -25.47
CA ILE A 200 -12.85 20.54 -24.48
C ILE A 200 -11.86 21.43 -23.72
N HIS A 201 -12.03 22.74 -23.88
CA HIS A 201 -11.17 23.75 -23.23
C HIS A 201 -11.81 24.42 -22.02
N GLU A 202 -13.11 24.25 -21.83
CA GLU A 202 -13.86 24.84 -20.73
C GLU A 202 -13.90 23.91 -19.50
N PRO A 203 -14.20 24.45 -18.30
CA PRO A 203 -14.39 23.61 -17.12
C PRO A 203 -15.63 22.72 -17.24
N LEU A 204 -15.52 21.49 -16.74
CA LEU A 204 -16.63 20.53 -16.66
C LEU A 204 -17.03 20.29 -15.20
N THR A 205 -18.33 20.19 -14.93
CA THR A 205 -18.86 19.64 -13.68
C THR A 205 -19.64 18.37 -13.99
N LEU A 206 -19.19 17.22 -13.48
CA LEU A 206 -19.74 15.91 -13.82
C LEU A 206 -20.41 15.27 -12.60
N ASN A 207 -21.56 14.62 -12.81
CA ASN A 207 -22.29 13.93 -11.76
C ASN A 207 -22.89 12.60 -12.26
N GLY A 208 -22.73 11.55 -11.46
CA GLY A 208 -23.43 10.28 -11.63
C GLY A 208 -22.84 9.33 -12.67
N SER A 209 -23.55 8.23 -12.92
CA SER A 209 -23.17 7.17 -13.86
C SER A 209 -23.50 7.48 -15.32
N GLY A 210 -24.09 8.64 -15.57
CA GLY A 210 -24.62 9.10 -16.85
C GLY A 210 -25.70 8.23 -17.52
N ALA A 211 -25.88 8.40 -18.83
CA ALA A 211 -27.00 7.88 -19.62
C ALA A 211 -26.57 6.78 -20.61
N GLY A 212 -27.44 5.79 -20.87
CA GLY A 212 -27.23 4.80 -21.95
C GLY A 212 -25.94 3.96 -21.82
N GLY A 213 -25.36 3.88 -20.62
CA GLY A 213 -24.08 3.21 -20.37
C GLY A 213 -22.84 3.97 -20.83
N PHE A 214 -22.97 5.24 -21.24
CA PHE A 214 -21.85 6.08 -21.69
C PHE A 214 -21.08 6.75 -20.54
N GLY A 215 -21.49 6.58 -19.28
CA GLY A 215 -20.95 7.42 -18.20
C GLY A 215 -21.45 8.86 -18.30
N ALA A 216 -21.10 9.69 -17.32
CA ALA A 216 -21.35 11.13 -17.39
C ALA A 216 -20.48 11.80 -18.47
N LEU A 217 -19.30 11.23 -18.75
CA LEU A 217 -18.41 11.64 -19.83
C LEU A 217 -17.94 10.40 -20.60
N SER A 218 -18.02 10.44 -21.93
CA SER A 218 -17.59 9.35 -22.80
C SER A 218 -16.72 9.85 -23.93
N ALA A 219 -15.57 9.21 -24.15
CA ALA A 219 -14.93 9.24 -25.47
C ALA A 219 -15.53 8.12 -26.32
N TYR A 220 -16.08 8.48 -27.48
CA TYR A 220 -16.74 7.57 -28.39
C TYR A 220 -16.13 7.66 -29.80
N ASN A 221 -15.56 6.56 -30.28
CA ASN A 221 -15.10 6.49 -31.67
C ASN A 221 -16.13 5.79 -32.55
N ARG A 222 -16.38 6.39 -33.72
CA ARG A 222 -17.14 5.73 -34.78
C ARG A 222 -16.34 4.57 -35.36
N ALA A 223 -17.01 3.67 -36.08
CA ALA A 223 -16.32 2.55 -36.71
C ALA A 223 -15.33 3.05 -37.77
N GLY A 224 -14.07 2.58 -37.72
CA GLY A 224 -13.01 2.94 -38.64
C GLY A 224 -12.30 4.27 -38.35
N VAL A 225 -12.47 4.87 -37.17
CA VAL A 225 -11.72 6.08 -36.76
C VAL A 225 -10.91 5.84 -35.48
N ASP A 226 -9.63 6.23 -35.50
CA ASP A 226 -8.75 6.30 -34.34
C ASP A 226 -8.59 7.76 -33.93
N GLU A 227 -9.60 8.28 -33.25
CA GLU A 227 -9.61 9.65 -32.74
C GLU A 227 -9.49 9.65 -31.20
N SER A 228 -8.75 10.62 -30.69
CA SER A 228 -8.63 10.85 -29.25
C SER A 228 -9.39 12.10 -28.88
N SER A 229 -10.20 12.02 -27.82
CA SER A 229 -10.83 13.20 -27.23
C SER A 229 -9.94 13.73 -26.12
N VAL A 230 -9.90 15.05 -25.96
CA VAL A 230 -9.03 15.70 -24.96
C VAL A 230 -9.81 16.75 -24.19
N SER A 231 -9.68 16.74 -22.87
CA SER A 231 -10.15 17.81 -21.99
C SER A 231 -8.97 18.50 -21.33
N THR A 232 -8.83 19.80 -21.57
CA THR A 232 -7.79 20.66 -20.99
C THR A 232 -8.33 21.57 -19.88
N GLY A 233 -9.64 21.78 -19.84
CA GLY A 233 -10.30 22.48 -18.74
C GLY A 233 -10.32 21.64 -17.46
N SER A 234 -10.47 22.30 -16.31
CA SER A 234 -10.61 21.61 -15.02
C SER A 234 -11.92 20.83 -14.95
N ILE A 235 -11.90 19.62 -14.38
CA ILE A 235 -13.09 18.80 -14.19
C ILE A 235 -13.39 18.65 -12.70
N THR A 236 -14.61 18.99 -12.30
CA THR A 236 -15.12 18.79 -10.94
C THR A 236 -16.02 17.57 -10.89
N LEU A 237 -15.67 16.60 -10.04
CA LEU A 237 -16.44 15.37 -9.81
C LEU A 237 -17.42 15.57 -8.63
N VAL A 238 -18.71 15.33 -8.88
CA VAL A 238 -19.78 15.41 -7.88
C VAL A 238 -20.36 14.01 -7.67
N GLY A 239 -20.12 13.43 -6.49
CA GLY A 239 -20.51 12.05 -6.20
C GLY A 239 -19.71 11.02 -7.01
N THR A 240 -20.23 9.82 -7.21
CA THR A 240 -19.57 8.82 -8.07
C THR A 240 -19.80 9.15 -9.53
N VAL A 241 -18.72 9.47 -10.25
CA VAL A 241 -18.75 9.84 -11.67
C VAL A 241 -18.18 8.70 -12.50
N MET A 242 -18.97 8.20 -13.44
CA MET A 242 -18.52 7.21 -14.41
C MET A 242 -18.00 7.90 -15.67
N VAL A 243 -16.78 7.56 -16.07
CA VAL A 243 -16.14 7.99 -17.32
C VAL A 243 -15.91 6.75 -18.16
N THR A 244 -16.20 6.84 -19.46
CA THR A 244 -16.02 5.68 -20.36
C THR A 244 -15.24 6.02 -21.61
N ALA A 245 -14.65 4.99 -22.20
CA ALA A 245 -14.10 5.03 -23.55
C ALA A 245 -14.67 3.83 -24.34
N ARG A 246 -15.31 4.10 -25.48
CA ARG A 246 -16.13 3.13 -26.21
C ARG A 246 -16.01 3.34 -27.73
N SER A 247 -16.25 2.30 -28.53
CA SER A 247 -16.40 2.44 -29.98
C SER A 247 -17.72 1.86 -30.50
N ALA A 248 -18.10 2.27 -31.72
CA ALA A 248 -19.30 1.82 -32.40
C ALA A 248 -19.27 0.33 -32.82
N SER A 249 -18.08 -0.24 -32.94
CA SER A 249 -17.86 -1.60 -33.43
C SER A 249 -17.67 -2.60 -32.28
N ALA A 250 -18.06 -3.84 -32.53
CA ALA A 250 -17.95 -4.98 -31.61
C ALA A 250 -16.56 -5.10 -30.94
N PRO A 251 -16.45 -5.80 -29.79
CA PRO A 251 -15.25 -5.83 -28.93
C PRO A 251 -13.95 -6.33 -29.56
N SER A 252 -13.95 -6.77 -30.83
CA SER A 252 -12.78 -7.24 -31.58
C SER A 252 -12.18 -6.24 -32.58
N SER A 253 -12.72 -5.01 -32.69
CA SER A 253 -12.31 -4.05 -33.73
C SER A 253 -11.00 -3.30 -33.44
N ALA A 254 -10.36 -2.82 -34.52
CA ALA A 254 -9.02 -2.22 -34.55
C ALA A 254 -8.94 -0.76 -34.07
N ASP A 255 -10.05 -0.20 -33.55
CA ASP A 255 -10.19 1.23 -33.32
C ASP A 255 -10.25 1.53 -31.81
N PRO A 256 -9.10 1.77 -31.15
CA PRO A 256 -9.07 2.14 -29.74
C PRO A 256 -9.76 3.50 -29.55
N SER A 257 -10.36 3.73 -28.38
CA SER A 257 -10.92 5.04 -28.02
C SER A 257 -10.21 5.56 -26.79
N ARG A 258 -9.78 6.81 -26.83
CA ARG A 258 -8.96 7.40 -25.78
C ARG A 258 -9.51 8.73 -25.34
N LEU A 259 -9.59 8.92 -24.03
CA LEU A 259 -9.87 10.20 -23.41
C LEU A 259 -8.60 10.69 -22.70
N GLY A 260 -8.06 11.83 -23.11
CA GLY A 260 -7.03 12.55 -22.38
C GLY A 260 -7.65 13.58 -21.46
N ILE A 261 -7.40 13.48 -20.16
CA ILE A 261 -7.70 14.54 -19.20
C ILE A 261 -6.37 15.18 -18.81
N ILE A 262 -6.17 16.41 -19.27
CA ILE A 262 -4.94 17.19 -19.11
C ILE A 262 -5.12 18.27 -18.03
N GLY A 263 -6.35 18.77 -17.87
CA GLY A 263 -6.70 19.68 -16.79
C GLY A 263 -6.79 18.97 -15.43
N ALA A 264 -6.83 19.76 -14.34
CA ALA A 264 -6.96 19.22 -12.99
C ALA A 264 -8.30 18.49 -12.79
N LEU A 265 -8.26 17.32 -12.15
CA LEU A 265 -9.45 16.65 -11.60
C LEU A 265 -9.63 17.04 -10.13
N GLY A 266 -10.77 17.63 -9.78
CA GLY A 266 -11.11 18.01 -8.40
C GLY A 266 -12.51 17.58 -7.98
N GLY A 267 -12.95 18.07 -6.81
CA GLY A 267 -14.27 17.78 -6.26
C GLY A 267 -14.29 16.63 -5.26
N SER A 268 -15.43 16.44 -4.58
CA SER A 268 -15.56 15.41 -3.55
C SER A 268 -15.85 14.01 -4.10
N GLY A 269 -16.04 13.91 -5.43
CA GLY A 269 -16.50 12.71 -6.10
C GLY A 269 -15.46 11.61 -6.29
N ARG A 270 -15.96 10.39 -6.52
CA ARG A 270 -15.17 9.22 -6.94
C ARG A 270 -15.09 9.17 -8.45
N LEU A 271 -13.90 8.96 -9.00
CA LEU A 271 -13.72 8.65 -10.42
C LEU A 271 -13.88 7.14 -10.64
N VAL A 272 -14.80 6.75 -11.52
CA VAL A 272 -14.92 5.37 -12.00
C VAL A 272 -14.64 5.36 -13.50
N PHE A 273 -13.54 4.73 -13.91
CA PHE A 273 -13.26 4.48 -15.33
C PHE A 273 -13.71 3.07 -15.71
N ASP A 274 -14.46 2.98 -16.81
CA ASP A 274 -14.92 1.71 -17.34
C ASP A 274 -14.85 1.68 -18.87
N ALA A 275 -14.42 0.56 -19.41
CA ALA A 275 -14.35 0.35 -20.85
C ALA A 275 -14.51 -1.13 -21.19
N ILE A 276 -15.03 -1.39 -22.39
CA ILE A 276 -15.48 -2.72 -22.81
C ILE A 276 -14.31 -3.72 -22.94
N ASN A 277 -13.10 -3.23 -23.19
CA ASN A 277 -11.88 -4.02 -23.27
C ASN A 277 -10.64 -3.14 -23.03
N ASN A 278 -9.47 -3.77 -22.93
CA ASN A 278 -8.18 -3.12 -22.65
C ASN A 278 -7.56 -2.35 -23.83
N ARG A 279 -8.27 -2.12 -24.94
CA ARG A 279 -7.80 -1.25 -26.04
C ARG A 279 -8.29 0.19 -25.88
N HIS A 280 -9.35 0.40 -25.12
CA HIS A 280 -9.85 1.72 -24.80
C HIS A 280 -9.18 2.23 -23.52
N GLY A 281 -8.92 3.54 -23.45
CA GLY A 281 -8.15 4.06 -22.34
C GLY A 281 -8.51 5.47 -21.90
N LEU A 282 -8.12 5.74 -20.67
CA LEU A 282 -8.13 7.06 -20.05
C LEU A 282 -6.68 7.45 -19.78
N VAL A 283 -6.30 8.66 -20.15
CA VAL A 283 -4.99 9.24 -19.86
C VAL A 283 -5.19 10.36 -18.86
N LEU A 284 -4.54 10.28 -17.70
CA LEU A 284 -4.44 11.37 -16.74
C LEU A 284 -3.06 12.01 -16.91
N GLY A 285 -3.02 13.12 -17.62
CA GLY A 285 -1.78 13.80 -18.00
C GLY A 285 -1.81 15.29 -17.70
N GLY A 286 -0.84 16.03 -18.25
CA GLY A 286 -0.65 17.46 -17.98
C GLY A 286 0.18 17.73 -16.73
N ASN A 287 0.19 18.99 -16.31
CA ASN A 287 1.02 19.52 -15.22
C ASN A 287 0.19 20.02 -14.02
N ALA A 288 -1.06 19.58 -13.93
CA ALA A 288 -1.98 20.00 -12.88
C ALA A 288 -2.25 18.82 -11.95
N VAL A 289 -1.98 18.99 -10.66
CA VAL A 289 -2.28 17.99 -9.62
C VAL A 289 -3.78 17.68 -9.60
N ASN A 290 -4.13 16.40 -9.49
CA ASN A 290 -5.49 15.97 -9.19
C ASN A 290 -5.75 16.05 -7.69
N ILE A 291 -6.90 16.58 -7.27
CA ILE A 291 -7.25 16.86 -5.86
C ILE A 291 -8.62 16.30 -5.45
N HIS A 292 -9.18 15.37 -6.24
CA HIS A 292 -10.48 14.77 -5.92
C HIS A 292 -10.38 13.82 -4.71
N SER A 293 -11.39 13.83 -3.83
CA SER A 293 -11.30 13.09 -2.54
C SER A 293 -12.02 11.74 -2.52
N GLY A 294 -12.81 11.39 -3.53
CA GLY A 294 -13.66 10.18 -3.50
C GLY A 294 -12.96 8.87 -3.91
N GLY A 295 -11.66 8.90 -4.21
CA GLY A 295 -10.89 7.76 -4.73
C GLY A 295 -11.06 7.52 -6.22
N THR A 296 -10.30 6.55 -6.75
CA THR A 296 -10.33 6.13 -8.16
C THR A 296 -10.62 4.64 -8.27
N GLU A 297 -11.50 4.26 -9.19
CA GLU A 297 -11.84 2.88 -9.51
C GLU A 297 -11.68 2.64 -11.01
N VAL A 298 -10.98 1.56 -11.39
CA VAL A 298 -10.75 1.17 -12.78
C VAL A 298 -11.36 -0.21 -13.00
N ARG A 299 -12.51 -0.25 -13.69
CA ARG A 299 -13.30 -1.49 -13.92
C ARG A 299 -12.95 -2.21 -15.21
N GLY A 300 -12.51 -1.47 -16.21
CA GLY A 300 -12.15 -1.96 -17.55
C GLY A 300 -11.24 -0.97 -18.27
N GLY A 301 -10.70 -1.37 -19.43
CA GLY A 301 -9.76 -0.53 -20.19
C GLY A 301 -8.35 -0.44 -19.59
N TYR A 302 -7.56 0.49 -20.12
CA TYR A 302 -6.32 0.91 -19.48
C TYR A 302 -6.39 2.36 -18.98
N LEU A 303 -5.87 2.61 -17.79
CA LEU A 303 -5.63 3.93 -17.25
C LEU A 303 -4.14 4.22 -17.33
N LEU A 304 -3.76 5.27 -18.05
CA LEU A 304 -2.37 5.68 -18.23
C LEU A 304 -2.11 6.95 -17.41
N LEU A 305 -1.14 6.91 -16.50
CA LEU A 305 -0.76 8.03 -15.64
C LEU A 305 0.52 8.68 -16.20
N THR A 306 0.41 9.92 -16.68
CA THR A 306 1.47 10.61 -17.45
C THR A 306 1.69 12.04 -17.00
N LYS A 307 1.39 12.38 -15.75
CA LYS A 307 1.68 13.71 -15.21
C LYS A 307 3.18 13.96 -15.26
N THR A 308 3.56 15.14 -15.74
CA THR A 308 4.94 15.41 -16.19
C THR A 308 5.90 15.86 -15.10
N ASP A 309 5.40 16.36 -13.97
CA ASP A 309 6.21 16.73 -12.81
C ASP A 309 6.04 15.67 -11.70
N PRO A 310 7.11 15.23 -11.01
CA PRO A 310 7.02 14.33 -9.86
C PRO A 310 6.12 14.80 -8.70
N VAL A 311 5.80 16.10 -8.63
CA VAL A 311 4.85 16.64 -7.64
C VAL A 311 3.40 16.53 -8.13
N ASP A 312 3.19 16.33 -9.44
CA ASP A 312 1.88 16.26 -10.06
C ASP A 312 1.22 14.90 -9.87
N ILE A 313 0.53 14.74 -8.74
CA ILE A 313 -0.19 13.51 -8.43
C ILE A 313 -1.36 13.30 -9.42
N ALA A 314 -1.40 12.14 -10.07
CA ALA A 314 -2.51 11.68 -10.89
C ALA A 314 -3.60 11.02 -10.04
N ILE A 315 -3.21 10.23 -9.04
CA ILE A 315 -4.14 9.50 -8.15
C ILE A 315 -3.96 10.00 -6.70
N PRO A 316 -4.82 10.91 -6.23
CA PRO A 316 -4.66 11.58 -4.93
C PRO A 316 -5.13 10.77 -3.71
N GLY A 317 -5.53 9.51 -3.88
CA GLY A 317 -6.06 8.70 -2.79
C GLY A 317 -6.18 7.22 -3.15
N GLU A 318 -7.18 6.55 -2.57
CA GLU A 318 -7.45 5.13 -2.81
C GLU A 318 -7.57 4.79 -4.31
N LEU A 319 -6.97 3.68 -4.71
CA LEU A 319 -7.07 3.11 -6.05
C LEU A 319 -7.60 1.68 -5.99
N THR A 320 -8.73 1.42 -6.65
CA THR A 320 -9.26 0.07 -6.88
C THR A 320 -9.11 -0.30 -8.35
N ILE A 321 -8.53 -1.46 -8.64
CA ILE A 321 -8.36 -1.99 -10.00
C ILE A 321 -9.10 -3.32 -10.10
N GLY A 322 -10.05 -3.43 -11.02
CA GLY A 322 -10.89 -4.62 -11.21
C GLY A 322 -12.31 -4.49 -10.64
N GLY A 323 -13.04 -5.61 -10.65
CA GLY A 323 -14.45 -5.68 -10.24
C GLY A 323 -15.48 -5.50 -11.38
N GLY A 324 -15.02 -5.20 -12.59
CA GLY A 324 -15.84 -5.13 -13.81
C GLY A 324 -15.59 -6.28 -14.79
N ALA A 325 -16.23 -6.21 -15.97
CA ALA A 325 -15.97 -7.15 -17.06
C ALA A 325 -14.72 -6.72 -17.84
N GLY A 326 -13.67 -7.54 -17.84
CA GLY A 326 -12.41 -7.27 -18.56
C GLY A 326 -11.16 -7.48 -17.70
N SER A 327 -9.99 -7.26 -18.30
CA SER A 327 -8.70 -7.24 -17.59
C SER A 327 -8.17 -5.81 -17.50
N PRO A 328 -8.67 -5.00 -16.54
CA PRO A 328 -8.27 -3.60 -16.42
C PRO A 328 -6.79 -3.48 -16.07
N LEU A 329 -6.16 -2.44 -16.61
CA LEU A 329 -4.75 -2.15 -16.39
C LEU A 329 -4.55 -0.70 -15.95
N VAL A 330 -3.80 -0.47 -14.89
CA VAL A 330 -3.25 0.85 -14.58
C VAL A 330 -1.76 0.85 -14.93
N VAL A 331 -1.34 1.80 -15.75
CA VAL A 331 0.06 1.99 -16.16
C VAL A 331 0.58 3.28 -15.56
N VAL A 332 1.56 3.16 -14.67
CA VAL A 332 2.35 4.26 -14.12
C VAL A 332 3.48 4.55 -15.11
N TYR A 333 3.28 5.55 -15.96
CA TYR A 333 4.17 5.84 -17.09
C TYR A 333 5.19 6.94 -16.80
N GLN A 334 5.13 7.52 -15.60
CA GLN A 334 6.09 8.46 -15.03
C GLN A 334 6.23 8.10 -13.55
N PRO A 335 7.31 8.46 -12.85
CA PRO A 335 7.41 8.21 -11.42
C PRO A 335 6.42 9.08 -10.62
N HIS A 336 6.13 8.69 -9.38
CA HIS A 336 5.37 9.49 -8.40
C HIS A 336 3.95 9.92 -8.87
N GLN A 337 3.21 9.04 -9.54
CA GLN A 337 1.88 9.34 -10.06
C GLN A 337 0.76 9.10 -9.05
N ILE A 338 1.01 8.20 -8.10
CA ILE A 338 0.08 7.83 -7.04
C ILE A 338 0.60 8.42 -5.72
N VAL A 339 -0.29 8.99 -4.90
CA VAL A 339 0.13 9.55 -3.62
C VAL A 339 0.73 8.47 -2.70
N ASP A 340 1.81 8.80 -2.00
CA ASP A 340 2.58 7.90 -1.12
C ASP A 340 1.77 7.12 -0.07
N ASN A 341 0.60 7.62 0.32
CA ASN A 341 -0.27 6.99 1.33
C ASN A 341 -1.48 6.27 0.72
N ALA A 342 -1.56 6.15 -0.61
CA ALA A 342 -2.67 5.51 -1.29
C ALA A 342 -2.82 4.04 -0.89
N ALA A 343 -4.03 3.64 -0.53
CA ALA A 343 -4.39 2.23 -0.44
C ALA A 343 -4.74 1.71 -1.85
N ILE A 344 -4.05 0.67 -2.31
CA ILE A 344 -4.30 0.02 -3.59
C ILE A 344 -4.90 -1.36 -3.36
N SER A 345 -6.04 -1.62 -4.00
CA SER A 345 -6.68 -2.93 -4.05
C SER A 345 -6.81 -3.39 -5.50
N ILE A 346 -6.19 -4.52 -5.84
CA ILE A 346 -6.21 -5.09 -7.20
C ILE A 346 -7.00 -6.40 -7.17
N ALA A 347 -8.19 -6.44 -7.75
CA ALA A 347 -8.97 -7.67 -7.86
C ALA A 347 -8.33 -8.63 -8.88
N ALA A 348 -8.71 -9.92 -8.81
CA ALA A 348 -8.25 -10.92 -9.77
C ALA A 348 -8.57 -10.49 -11.22
N GLY A 349 -7.59 -10.61 -12.11
CA GLY A 349 -7.67 -10.16 -13.51
C GLY A 349 -7.40 -8.67 -13.75
N GLY A 350 -7.31 -7.85 -12.69
CA GLY A 350 -6.79 -6.48 -12.76
C GLY A 350 -5.27 -6.45 -12.68
N GLY A 351 -4.66 -5.39 -13.21
CA GLY A 351 -3.21 -5.22 -13.18
C GLY A 351 -2.71 -3.81 -12.92
N LEU A 352 -1.56 -3.73 -12.26
CA LEU A 352 -0.75 -2.53 -12.09
C LEU A 352 0.60 -2.75 -12.77
N LEU A 353 1.01 -1.81 -13.63
CA LEU A 353 2.27 -1.84 -14.36
C LEU A 353 3.06 -0.57 -14.06
N LEU A 354 4.30 -0.71 -13.60
CA LEU A 354 5.28 0.37 -13.56
C LEU A 354 6.08 0.35 -14.87
N ASP A 355 5.93 1.36 -15.72
CA ASP A 355 6.57 1.47 -17.05
C ASP A 355 7.34 2.79 -17.24
N GLY A 356 7.44 3.61 -16.18
CA GLY A 356 8.05 4.92 -16.28
C GLY A 356 8.87 5.37 -15.08
N GLY A 357 9.08 4.51 -14.08
CA GLY A 357 9.85 4.84 -12.89
C GLY A 357 9.33 4.21 -11.61
N ASP A 358 10.04 4.51 -10.52
CA ASP A 358 9.72 4.03 -9.18
C ASP A 358 8.42 4.68 -8.66
N GLU A 359 7.69 3.92 -7.86
CA GLU A 359 6.44 4.37 -7.27
C GLU A 359 6.36 4.04 -5.78
N ARG A 360 5.72 4.92 -5.00
CA ARG A 360 5.47 4.71 -3.58
C ARG A 360 3.99 4.76 -3.27
N ILE A 361 3.54 3.78 -2.49
CA ILE A 361 2.13 3.63 -2.10
C ILE A 361 2.00 3.31 -0.61
N GLY A 362 0.82 3.56 -0.05
CA GLY A 362 0.53 3.29 1.34
C GLY A 362 0.41 1.78 1.61
N SER A 363 -0.37 1.08 0.81
CA SER A 363 -0.59 -0.36 0.98
C SER A 363 -1.05 -1.04 -0.30
N LEU A 364 -0.75 -2.33 -0.45
CA LEU A 364 -1.19 -3.19 -1.56
C LEU A 364 -2.02 -4.37 -1.03
N ALA A 365 -3.18 -4.61 -1.64
CA ALA A 365 -4.07 -5.71 -1.31
C ALA A 365 -4.73 -6.31 -2.56
N GLY A 366 -5.31 -7.50 -2.41
CA GLY A 366 -6.10 -8.16 -3.46
C GLY A 366 -5.38 -9.32 -4.15
N ALA A 367 -5.85 -9.71 -5.33
CA ALA A 367 -5.48 -10.95 -6.03
C ALA A 367 -5.06 -10.75 -7.49
N GLY A 368 -4.85 -9.51 -7.94
CA GLY A 368 -4.44 -9.19 -9.31
C GLY A 368 -2.95 -9.32 -9.58
N ASP A 369 -2.48 -8.74 -10.69
CA ASP A 369 -1.08 -8.82 -11.12
C ASP A 369 -0.38 -7.46 -10.96
N VAL A 370 0.86 -7.47 -10.45
CA VAL A 370 1.75 -6.30 -10.45
C VAL A 370 2.96 -6.62 -11.32
N ALA A 371 3.28 -5.74 -12.27
CA ALA A 371 4.51 -5.79 -13.03
C ALA A 371 5.38 -4.58 -12.72
N LEU A 372 6.64 -4.86 -12.40
CA LEU A 372 7.63 -3.89 -11.97
C LEU A 372 8.56 -3.44 -13.09
N LEU A 373 8.69 -4.23 -14.17
CA LEU A 373 9.77 -4.04 -15.14
C LEU A 373 11.12 -3.98 -14.41
N ASP A 374 11.89 -2.91 -14.61
CA ASP A 374 13.15 -2.65 -13.92
C ASP A 374 13.01 -1.59 -12.81
N HIS A 375 11.80 -1.38 -12.30
CA HIS A 375 11.47 -0.33 -11.33
C HIS A 375 11.21 -0.85 -9.91
N GLU A 376 11.27 0.06 -8.94
CA GLU A 376 10.96 -0.20 -7.55
C GLU A 376 9.52 0.20 -7.19
N LEU A 377 8.78 -0.74 -6.59
CA LEU A 377 7.56 -0.44 -5.86
C LEU A 377 7.85 -0.39 -4.36
N THR A 378 7.74 0.80 -3.75
CA THR A 378 7.76 0.94 -2.29
C THR A 378 6.35 0.86 -1.73
N ILE A 379 6.11 -0.11 -0.86
CA ILE A 379 4.87 -0.27 -0.10
C ILE A 379 5.12 0.07 1.37
N GLY A 380 4.22 0.83 2.02
CA GLY A 380 4.36 0.98 3.46
C GLY A 380 3.64 2.14 4.13
N GLY A 381 2.59 1.82 4.87
CA GLY A 381 1.92 2.67 5.86
C GLY A 381 1.71 1.93 7.19
N ILE A 382 0.74 2.37 7.99
CA ILE A 382 0.41 1.74 9.27
C ILE A 382 -0.56 0.55 9.14
N GLN A 383 -1.21 0.40 7.99
CA GLN A 383 -2.22 -0.64 7.76
C GLN A 383 -1.56 -1.96 7.35
N SER A 384 -2.09 -3.06 7.88
CA SER A 384 -1.71 -4.41 7.45
C SER A 384 -2.61 -4.86 6.30
N THR A 385 -2.02 -5.44 5.26
CA THR A 385 -2.75 -5.89 4.07
C THR A 385 -2.33 -7.30 3.65
N THR A 386 -3.23 -7.97 2.94
CA THR A 386 -2.97 -9.27 2.31
C THR A 386 -3.06 -9.12 0.79
N PHE A 387 -2.02 -9.57 0.11
CA PHE A 387 -1.97 -9.71 -1.33
C PHE A 387 -1.84 -11.20 -1.67
N SER A 388 -2.75 -11.72 -2.48
CA SER A 388 -2.74 -13.10 -2.98
C SER A 388 -2.48 -13.15 -4.48
N GLY A 389 -2.13 -12.02 -5.08
CA GLY A 389 -1.79 -11.88 -6.48
C GLY A 389 -0.31 -12.14 -6.78
N ARG A 390 0.08 -11.96 -8.04
CA ARG A 390 1.46 -12.15 -8.52
C ARG A 390 2.21 -10.82 -8.62
N ILE A 391 3.51 -10.86 -8.37
CA ILE A 391 4.43 -9.73 -8.61
C ILE A 391 5.53 -10.24 -9.55
N ARG A 392 5.79 -9.51 -10.64
CA ARG A 392 6.71 -9.95 -11.69
C ARG A 392 7.50 -8.80 -12.29
N ALA A 393 8.63 -9.11 -12.89
CA ALA A 393 9.41 -8.13 -13.64
C ALA A 393 8.89 -7.97 -15.09
N ASP A 394 8.06 -8.85 -15.63
CA ASP A 394 7.54 -8.75 -17.00
C ASP A 394 6.03 -8.47 -17.06
N TRP A 395 5.55 -7.83 -18.14
CA TRP A 395 4.10 -7.63 -18.36
C TRP A 395 3.49 -8.65 -19.33
N ARG A 396 4.23 -9.09 -20.35
CA ARG A 396 3.77 -10.03 -21.40
C ARG A 396 4.78 -11.15 -21.60
N ASP A 397 4.23 -12.33 -21.93
CA ASP A 397 4.89 -13.59 -22.29
C ASP A 397 6.36 -13.73 -21.82
N PRO A 398 6.65 -14.60 -20.83
CA PRO A 398 8.00 -14.79 -20.31
C PRO A 398 9.03 -15.26 -21.36
N SER A 399 8.60 -15.56 -22.59
CA SER A 399 9.48 -15.90 -23.73
C SER A 399 9.88 -14.71 -24.63
N SER A 400 9.30 -13.51 -24.47
CA SER A 400 9.59 -12.36 -25.34
C SER A 400 10.63 -11.39 -24.76
N LEU A 401 11.88 -11.59 -25.16
CA LEU A 401 12.99 -10.67 -25.52
C LEU A 401 13.27 -9.30 -24.84
N GLU A 402 12.46 -8.79 -23.92
CA GLU A 402 12.91 -7.78 -22.95
C GLU A 402 12.95 -8.47 -21.60
N ALA A 403 14.09 -9.10 -21.29
CA ALA A 403 14.31 -9.76 -20.01
C ALA A 403 14.46 -8.69 -18.92
N HIS A 404 13.34 -8.07 -18.55
CA HIS A 404 13.25 -7.28 -17.34
C HIS A 404 13.44 -8.24 -16.18
N THR A 405 14.53 -8.05 -15.47
CA THR A 405 14.85 -8.85 -14.30
C THR A 405 15.06 -7.96 -13.07
N GLY A 406 15.24 -6.65 -13.24
CA GLY A 406 15.71 -5.77 -12.17
C GLY A 406 14.64 -5.31 -11.17
N GLY A 407 13.35 -5.54 -11.43
CA GLY A 407 12.26 -5.02 -10.59
C GLY A 407 12.40 -5.37 -9.12
N ARG A 408 12.12 -4.40 -8.23
CA ARG A 408 12.30 -4.52 -6.78
C ARG A 408 11.04 -4.16 -6.01
N LEU A 409 10.77 -4.88 -4.92
CA LEU A 409 9.75 -4.50 -3.93
C LEU A 409 10.43 -4.00 -2.66
N THR A 410 9.98 -2.89 -2.12
CA THR A 410 10.47 -2.37 -0.84
C THR A 410 9.34 -2.24 0.17
N LYS A 411 9.47 -2.92 1.30
CA LYS A 411 8.56 -2.83 2.45
C LYS A 411 9.07 -1.81 3.46
N ARG A 412 8.25 -0.78 3.73
CA ARG A 412 8.42 0.24 4.77
C ARG A 412 7.16 0.35 5.65
N GLY A 413 7.19 1.23 6.64
CA GLY A 413 6.07 1.51 7.54
C GLY A 413 5.77 0.37 8.50
N SER A 414 5.07 0.68 9.60
CA SER A 414 4.85 -0.25 10.71
C SER A 414 3.86 -1.39 10.45
N GLY A 415 3.05 -1.30 9.38
CA GLY A 415 2.06 -2.33 9.03
C GLY A 415 2.69 -3.66 8.57
N THR A 416 1.88 -4.71 8.52
CA THR A 416 2.27 -6.03 7.98
C THR A 416 1.81 -6.17 6.53
N PHE A 417 2.73 -6.47 5.61
CA PHE A 417 2.37 -6.90 4.26
C PHE A 417 2.44 -8.43 4.19
N THR A 418 1.29 -9.08 4.06
CA THR A 418 1.17 -10.52 3.93
C THR A 418 1.01 -10.89 2.45
N TRP A 419 1.95 -11.67 1.91
CA TRP A 419 1.90 -12.13 0.53
C TRP A 419 1.69 -13.65 0.48
N THR A 420 0.57 -14.07 -0.10
CA THR A 420 0.15 -15.49 -0.16
C THR A 420 0.09 -16.05 -1.60
N GLY A 421 0.40 -15.23 -2.61
CA GLY A 421 0.11 -15.47 -4.04
C GLY A 421 1.31 -15.69 -4.96
N GLY A 422 2.42 -16.19 -4.43
CA GLY A 422 3.73 -16.23 -5.12
C GLY A 422 3.82 -17.09 -6.39
N ALA A 423 2.85 -17.95 -6.70
CA ALA A 423 2.92 -18.85 -7.85
C ALA A 423 3.03 -18.08 -9.19
N GLY A 424 4.14 -18.26 -9.90
CA GLY A 424 4.43 -17.55 -11.16
C GLY A 424 4.88 -16.10 -10.98
N SER A 425 5.23 -15.70 -9.76
CA SER A 425 5.91 -14.43 -9.47
C SER A 425 7.41 -14.59 -9.73
N ARG A 426 8.04 -13.61 -10.38
CA ARG A 426 9.47 -13.65 -10.73
C ARG A 426 10.03 -12.25 -10.95
N PHE A 427 11.02 -11.86 -10.14
CA PHE A 427 11.79 -10.63 -10.28
C PHE A 427 13.10 -10.76 -9.50
N ASP A 428 14.22 -10.33 -10.08
CA ASP A 428 15.56 -10.60 -9.56
C ASP A 428 16.06 -9.46 -8.66
N GLY A 429 15.37 -8.30 -8.65
CA GLY A 429 15.68 -7.17 -7.75
C GLY A 429 15.37 -7.45 -6.27
N GLY A 430 14.66 -8.54 -5.97
CA GLY A 430 14.39 -9.00 -4.62
C GLY A 430 13.46 -8.10 -3.81
N ILE A 431 13.34 -8.38 -2.50
CA ILE A 431 12.54 -7.60 -1.56
C ILE A 431 13.42 -7.00 -0.47
N HIS A 432 13.34 -5.67 -0.30
CA HIS A 432 13.95 -4.98 0.83
C HIS A 432 12.94 -4.79 1.96
N VAL A 433 13.26 -5.28 3.16
CA VAL A 433 12.42 -5.14 4.35
C VAL A 433 13.04 -4.10 5.29
N ASN A 434 12.66 -2.84 5.10
CA ASN A 434 13.21 -1.71 5.84
C ASN A 434 12.48 -1.45 7.17
N ASP A 435 11.17 -1.71 7.25
CA ASP A 435 10.35 -1.46 8.45
C ASP A 435 9.05 -2.28 8.44
N GLY A 436 8.45 -2.45 9.62
CA GLY A 436 7.28 -3.29 9.87
C GLY A 436 7.54 -4.75 9.55
N VAL A 437 6.51 -5.48 9.10
CA VAL A 437 6.60 -6.92 8.84
C VAL A 437 6.32 -7.23 7.37
N LEU A 438 7.21 -7.95 6.71
CA LEU A 438 6.90 -8.71 5.50
C LEU A 438 6.60 -10.15 5.91
N ARG A 439 5.37 -10.61 5.67
CA ARG A 439 4.98 -12.00 5.87
C ARG A 439 4.82 -12.69 4.51
N LEU A 440 5.67 -13.64 4.16
CA LEU A 440 5.58 -14.41 2.93
C LEU A 440 5.10 -15.83 3.23
N ASP A 441 3.88 -16.16 2.80
CA ASP A 441 3.28 -17.49 2.93
C ASP A 441 3.16 -18.19 1.55
N ALA A 442 4.06 -17.86 0.62
CA ALA A 442 4.09 -18.41 -0.72
C ALA A 442 5.50 -18.84 -1.15
N ILE A 443 5.57 -19.74 -2.13
CA ILE A 443 6.82 -20.13 -2.78
C ILE A 443 7.09 -19.16 -3.92
N VAL A 444 8.22 -18.46 -3.87
CA VAL A 444 8.68 -17.57 -4.94
C VAL A 444 10.12 -17.99 -5.30
N PRO A 445 10.30 -18.77 -6.37
CA PRO A 445 11.63 -19.20 -6.81
C PRO A 445 12.54 -18.01 -7.11
N ASP A 446 13.84 -18.20 -6.93
CA ASP A 446 14.91 -17.23 -7.26
C ASP A 446 14.80 -15.88 -6.50
N LEU A 447 13.95 -15.79 -5.46
CA LEU A 447 13.72 -14.56 -4.72
C LEU A 447 14.80 -14.31 -3.67
N THR A 448 15.48 -13.16 -3.75
CA THR A 448 16.30 -12.65 -2.65
C THR A 448 15.47 -11.76 -1.70
N ILE A 449 15.54 -12.01 -0.41
CA ILE A 449 15.04 -11.14 0.67
C ILE A 449 16.21 -10.51 1.40
N LEU A 450 16.19 -9.19 1.56
CA LEU A 450 17.15 -8.42 2.35
C LEU A 450 16.45 -7.69 3.49
N VAL A 451 16.74 -8.08 4.74
CA VAL A 451 16.15 -7.49 5.95
C VAL A 451 17.06 -6.39 6.49
N LEU A 452 16.67 -5.13 6.26
CA LEU A 452 17.47 -3.94 6.54
C LEU A 452 17.07 -3.21 7.82
N GLY A 453 15.91 -3.53 8.40
CA GLY A 453 15.40 -2.88 9.61
C GLY A 453 14.07 -3.42 10.12
N GLY A 454 13.26 -4.01 9.24
CA GLY A 454 11.98 -4.61 9.62
C GLY A 454 12.10 -6.07 10.05
N THR A 455 10.99 -6.79 9.95
CA THR A 455 10.87 -8.22 10.23
C THR A 455 10.44 -8.98 8.99
N PHE A 456 11.18 -10.03 8.64
CA PHE A 456 10.73 -11.04 7.67
C PHE A 456 10.15 -12.24 8.41
N ALA A 457 8.96 -12.66 8.02
CA ALA A 457 8.25 -13.78 8.62
C ALA A 457 7.45 -14.57 7.57
N GLY A 458 6.83 -15.67 7.99
CA GLY A 458 5.90 -16.46 7.17
C GLY A 458 6.34 -17.91 7.04
N THR A 459 5.69 -18.64 6.13
CA THR A 459 5.99 -20.07 5.87
C THR A 459 6.36 -20.35 4.42
N GLY A 460 6.68 -19.30 3.65
CA GLY A 460 7.09 -19.40 2.25
C GLY A 460 8.49 -19.99 2.06
N HIS A 461 8.85 -20.17 0.79
CA HIS A 461 10.18 -20.59 0.35
C HIS A 461 10.76 -19.48 -0.54
N VAL A 462 11.92 -18.96 -0.15
CA VAL A 462 12.71 -17.97 -0.91
C VAL A 462 14.06 -18.55 -1.33
N ASP A 463 14.69 -18.02 -2.37
CA ASP A 463 16.02 -18.50 -2.72
C ASP A 463 17.04 -18.04 -1.68
N ARG A 464 17.22 -16.73 -1.51
CA ARG A 464 18.25 -16.19 -0.61
C ARG A 464 17.66 -15.29 0.45
N LEU A 465 17.92 -15.59 1.72
CA LEU A 465 17.50 -14.78 2.85
C LEU A 465 18.71 -14.17 3.58
N ILE A 466 18.80 -12.84 3.57
CA ILE A 466 19.89 -12.09 4.20
C ILE A 466 19.30 -11.13 5.23
N ALA A 467 19.71 -11.24 6.49
CA ALA A 467 19.46 -10.21 7.50
C ALA A 467 20.70 -9.34 7.69
N TRP A 468 20.52 -8.02 7.52
CA TRP A 468 21.58 -7.03 7.73
C TRP A 468 21.38 -6.27 9.06
N ALA A 469 20.23 -5.66 9.27
CA ALA A 469 19.95 -4.84 10.46
C ALA A 469 18.50 -4.98 10.96
N GLY A 470 17.88 -6.15 10.75
CA GLY A 470 16.51 -6.44 11.16
C GLY A 470 16.32 -7.88 11.64
N THR A 471 15.07 -8.30 11.75
CA THR A 471 14.69 -9.58 12.38
C THR A 471 14.19 -10.59 11.37
N VAL A 472 14.71 -11.82 11.42
CA VAL A 472 14.07 -13.00 10.82
C VAL A 472 13.25 -13.68 11.90
N ASP A 473 11.98 -13.94 11.60
CA ASP A 473 10.99 -14.47 12.55
C ASP A 473 10.23 -15.65 11.92
N PRO A 474 10.64 -16.91 12.18
CA PRO A 474 10.03 -18.07 11.53
C PRO A 474 8.58 -18.34 11.90
N GLY A 475 8.07 -17.74 12.99
CA GLY A 475 6.72 -17.96 13.49
C GLY A 475 6.19 -16.76 14.29
N PRO A 476 4.87 -16.65 14.50
CA PRO A 476 4.34 -15.65 15.43
C PRO A 476 4.65 -16.06 16.87
N ILE A 477 5.00 -15.07 17.71
CA ILE A 477 5.36 -15.26 19.13
C ILE A 477 4.41 -16.23 19.85
N GLY A 478 4.97 -17.32 20.36
CA GLY A 478 4.26 -18.37 21.09
C GLY A 478 3.75 -19.52 20.22
N ALA A 479 4.07 -19.55 18.93
CA ALA A 479 3.76 -20.64 18.03
C ALA A 479 4.97 -21.03 17.20
N ILE A 480 5.25 -22.34 17.18
CA ILE A 480 6.39 -22.89 16.45
C ILE A 480 6.20 -22.69 14.94
N GLY A 481 7.12 -21.96 14.32
CA GLY A 481 7.14 -21.63 12.91
C GLY A 481 8.28 -22.30 12.12
N THR A 482 8.17 -22.25 10.80
CA THR A 482 9.15 -22.84 9.89
C THR A 482 9.27 -21.98 8.63
N LEU A 483 10.50 -21.59 8.29
CA LEU A 483 10.85 -20.85 7.08
C LEU A 483 11.75 -21.70 6.19
N HIS A 484 11.54 -21.64 4.88
CA HIS A 484 12.37 -22.33 3.90
C HIS A 484 13.21 -21.34 3.10
N CYS A 485 14.48 -21.66 2.87
CA CYS A 485 15.33 -20.92 1.95
C CYS A 485 16.43 -21.79 1.33
N ALA A 486 16.95 -21.42 0.16
CA ALA A 486 18.14 -22.06 -0.41
C ALA A 486 19.45 -21.57 0.23
N GLN A 487 19.49 -20.31 0.66
CA GLN A 487 20.66 -19.69 1.31
C GLN A 487 20.22 -18.83 2.48
N PHE A 488 20.97 -18.90 3.58
CA PHE A 488 20.67 -18.16 4.80
C PHE A 488 21.88 -17.42 5.35
N SER A 489 21.74 -16.11 5.57
CA SER A 489 22.86 -15.26 6.01
C SER A 489 22.44 -14.20 7.05
N LEU A 490 23.22 -14.09 8.13
CA LEU A 490 23.06 -13.16 9.25
C LEU A 490 24.35 -12.33 9.44
N VAL A 491 24.67 -11.46 8.49
CA VAL A 491 26.04 -10.90 8.33
C VAL A 491 26.17 -9.39 8.48
N GLY A 492 25.08 -8.65 8.72
CA GLY A 492 25.14 -7.19 8.78
C GLY A 492 25.43 -6.60 10.17
N ASP A 493 25.02 -5.35 10.35
CA ASP A 493 25.33 -4.52 11.52
C ASP A 493 24.59 -4.95 12.81
N ASP A 494 23.33 -5.40 12.71
CA ASP A 494 22.50 -5.87 13.84
C ASP A 494 21.47 -6.91 13.37
N PRO A 495 21.90 -8.07 12.83
CA PRO A 495 21.00 -9.13 12.42
C PRO A 495 20.41 -9.82 13.66
N ARG A 496 19.10 -10.06 13.63
CA ARG A 496 18.39 -10.76 14.69
C ARG A 496 17.65 -11.97 14.15
N LEU A 497 17.71 -13.07 14.88
CA LEU A 497 16.87 -14.24 14.66
C LEU A 497 16.01 -14.40 15.92
N ARG A 498 14.69 -14.32 15.76
CA ARG A 498 13.76 -14.70 16.82
C ARG A 498 13.52 -16.21 16.73
N VAL A 499 13.48 -16.85 17.90
CA VAL A 499 13.23 -18.30 18.02
C VAL A 499 12.30 -18.55 19.20
N ASP A 500 11.10 -19.04 18.92
CA ASP A 500 10.20 -19.59 19.92
C ASP A 500 10.61 -21.03 20.29
N LEU A 501 10.66 -21.31 21.60
CA LEU A 501 11.06 -22.61 22.16
C LEU A 501 9.86 -23.26 22.87
N GLY A 502 9.30 -24.29 22.24
CA GLY A 502 8.25 -25.13 22.80
C GLY A 502 8.79 -26.23 23.71
N ALA A 503 7.92 -27.09 24.24
CA ALA A 503 8.35 -28.15 25.17
C ALA A 503 9.34 -29.16 24.56
N THR A 504 9.20 -29.46 23.27
CA THR A 504 10.01 -30.46 22.55
C THR A 504 10.49 -30.00 21.18
N THR A 505 9.97 -28.89 20.67
CA THR A 505 10.28 -28.33 19.34
C THR A 505 10.53 -26.83 19.46
N SER A 506 11.15 -26.26 18.43
CA SER A 506 11.45 -24.83 18.32
C SER A 506 11.08 -24.34 16.93
N ASP A 507 11.10 -23.04 16.74
CA ASP A 507 11.18 -22.46 15.40
C ASP A 507 12.36 -23.05 14.62
N ARG A 508 12.18 -23.16 13.30
CA ARG A 508 13.17 -23.74 12.38
C ARG A 508 13.35 -22.88 11.14
N ILE A 509 14.60 -22.69 10.74
CA ILE A 509 14.97 -22.39 9.35
C ILE A 509 15.32 -23.71 8.69
N ILE A 510 14.71 -23.99 7.55
CA ILE A 510 15.05 -25.12 6.69
C ILE A 510 15.83 -24.54 5.51
N VAL A 511 17.05 -25.04 5.33
CA VAL A 511 17.92 -24.69 4.21
C VAL A 511 17.88 -25.86 3.23
N ASP A 512 17.07 -25.75 2.19
CA ASP A 512 16.73 -26.86 1.29
C ASP A 512 17.00 -26.53 -0.19
N ALA A 513 18.25 -26.71 -0.63
CA ALA A 513 18.66 -26.52 -2.03
C ALA A 513 19.60 -27.62 -2.56
N PRO A 514 19.09 -28.85 -2.77
CA PRO A 514 19.93 -29.98 -3.14
C PRO A 514 20.69 -29.72 -4.45
N GLY A 515 22.01 -29.53 -4.35
CA GLY A 515 22.94 -29.46 -5.48
C GLY A 515 23.36 -28.05 -5.94
N SER A 516 23.08 -27.00 -5.18
CA SER A 516 23.68 -25.67 -5.40
C SER A 516 25.13 -25.64 -4.91
N ALA A 517 26.07 -25.08 -5.68
CA ALA A 517 27.45 -24.87 -5.22
C ALA A 517 27.57 -23.74 -4.18
N ASP A 518 26.47 -23.02 -3.95
CA ASP A 518 26.43 -21.76 -3.21
C ASP A 518 25.53 -21.83 -1.95
N GLY A 519 24.98 -22.98 -1.53
CA GLY A 519 23.97 -23.09 -0.45
C GLY A 519 24.46 -22.78 0.99
N ALA A 520 25.48 -21.95 1.14
CA ALA A 520 26.10 -21.65 2.44
C ALA A 520 25.12 -21.05 3.48
N VAL A 521 25.26 -21.51 4.72
CA VAL A 521 24.71 -20.89 5.92
C VAL A 521 25.79 -20.01 6.55
N ASP A 522 25.57 -18.70 6.65
CA ASP A 522 26.51 -17.77 7.29
C ASP A 522 25.85 -17.07 8.49
N LEU A 523 26.30 -17.38 9.70
CA LEU A 523 25.71 -16.87 10.93
C LEU A 523 26.33 -15.57 11.42
N GLY A 524 27.40 -15.09 10.77
CA GLY A 524 28.11 -13.88 11.17
C GLY A 524 28.62 -13.88 12.62
N ALA A 525 29.03 -12.70 13.12
CA ALA A 525 29.57 -12.52 14.47
C ALA A 525 28.71 -11.61 15.38
N SER A 526 27.70 -10.93 14.83
CA SER A 526 26.94 -9.84 15.48
C SER A 526 25.50 -10.20 15.83
N LEU A 527 25.15 -11.48 15.86
CA LEU A 527 23.77 -11.94 16.10
C LEU A 527 23.32 -11.71 17.55
N ILE A 528 22.10 -11.18 17.70
CA ILE A 528 21.38 -11.13 18.99
C ILE A 528 20.21 -12.13 18.93
N PRO A 529 20.34 -13.34 19.50
CA PRO A 529 19.24 -14.30 19.54
C PRO A 529 18.17 -13.83 20.55
N ILE A 530 16.90 -13.87 20.13
CA ILE A 530 15.76 -13.62 21.02
C ILE A 530 15.02 -14.94 21.21
N ALA A 531 15.30 -15.65 22.31
CA ALA A 531 14.54 -16.83 22.70
C ALA A 531 13.30 -16.46 23.51
N HIS A 532 12.17 -17.08 23.16
CA HIS A 532 10.96 -17.06 23.96
C HIS A 532 10.69 -18.49 24.44
N GLY A 533 11.09 -18.81 25.67
CA GLY A 533 10.91 -20.13 26.27
C GLY A 533 12.12 -20.59 27.09
N THR A 534 12.09 -21.84 27.56
CA THR A 534 13.20 -22.42 28.35
C THR A 534 13.94 -23.44 27.50
N LEU A 535 15.27 -23.39 27.51
CA LEU A 535 16.07 -24.39 26.81
C LEU A 535 15.90 -25.79 27.41
N ALA A 536 15.39 -26.74 26.63
CA ALA A 536 15.30 -28.14 27.05
C ALA A 536 16.70 -28.74 27.29
N PRO A 537 16.85 -29.74 28.18
CA PRO A 537 18.13 -30.39 28.44
C PRO A 537 18.82 -30.91 27.18
N ALA A 538 18.02 -31.46 26.26
CA ALA A 538 18.52 -31.96 24.99
C ALA A 538 19.06 -30.82 24.12
N GLY A 539 18.44 -29.63 24.11
CA GLY A 539 18.66 -28.58 23.10
C GLY A 539 17.66 -28.66 21.95
N TYR A 540 17.66 -27.66 21.05
CA TYR A 540 16.73 -27.54 19.94
C TYR A 540 17.44 -27.37 18.60
N LEU A 541 16.85 -27.94 17.55
CA LEU A 541 17.31 -27.77 16.17
C LEU A 541 16.72 -26.48 15.61
N ILE A 542 17.56 -25.49 15.30
CA ILE A 542 17.13 -24.17 14.84
C ILE A 542 17.36 -23.99 13.34
N ILE A 543 18.41 -24.62 12.80
CA ILE A 543 18.67 -24.66 11.36
C ILE A 543 18.78 -26.13 10.96
N ASP A 544 17.83 -26.56 10.13
CA ASP A 544 17.81 -27.83 9.40
C ASP A 544 18.56 -27.58 8.09
N ASN A 545 19.82 -27.99 8.02
CA ASN A 545 20.63 -27.84 6.82
C ASN A 545 20.48 -29.09 5.93
N ASP A 546 20.87 -29.03 4.66
CA ASP A 546 20.70 -30.16 3.72
C ASP A 546 21.89 -31.14 3.70
N GLY A 547 22.83 -31.00 4.65
CA GLY A 547 23.99 -31.87 4.76
C GLY A 547 25.13 -31.57 3.80
N SER A 548 24.85 -30.88 2.69
CA SER A 548 25.85 -30.56 1.66
C SER A 548 26.49 -29.20 1.88
N ASP A 549 25.73 -28.27 2.46
CA ASP A 549 26.15 -26.90 2.61
C ASP A 549 27.02 -26.64 3.85
N ALA A 550 28.01 -25.75 3.68
CA ALA A 550 28.88 -25.33 4.76
C ALA A 550 28.17 -24.35 5.69
N VAL A 551 28.32 -24.57 7.01
CA VAL A 551 27.93 -23.59 8.03
C VAL A 551 29.17 -22.82 8.46
N ASN A 552 29.14 -21.50 8.26
CA ASN A 552 30.16 -20.56 8.69
C ASN A 552 29.68 -19.75 9.91
N GLY A 553 30.54 -19.61 10.91
CA GLY A 553 30.25 -18.86 12.13
C GLY A 553 29.61 -19.70 13.25
N ILE A 554 29.24 -19.02 14.33
CA ILE A 554 28.59 -19.61 15.52
C ILE A 554 27.43 -18.72 15.94
N PHE A 555 26.47 -19.25 16.70
CA PHE A 555 25.48 -18.42 17.40
C PHE A 555 26.13 -17.73 18.61
N PRO A 556 26.40 -16.42 18.59
CA PRO A 556 27.00 -15.72 19.71
C PRO A 556 26.07 -15.73 20.94
N GLY A 557 26.64 -15.94 22.13
CA GLY A 557 25.91 -15.93 23.40
C GLY A 557 25.24 -17.25 23.80
N TRP A 558 25.15 -18.23 22.89
CA TRP A 558 24.63 -19.58 23.16
C TRP A 558 25.75 -20.59 22.88
N SER A 559 25.77 -21.76 23.55
CA SER A 559 26.56 -22.88 23.00
C SER A 559 25.81 -23.46 21.82
N ALA A 560 26.08 -22.94 20.63
CA ALA A 560 25.74 -23.64 19.40
C ALA A 560 26.68 -24.84 19.26
N ALA A 561 26.09 -26.00 19.00
CA ALA A 561 26.83 -27.16 18.53
C ALA A 561 26.32 -27.49 17.14
N MET A 562 27.25 -27.64 16.20
CA MET A 562 26.94 -28.31 14.95
C MET A 562 26.67 -29.78 15.27
N SER A 563 25.52 -30.30 14.82
CA SER A 563 25.20 -31.71 14.97
C SER A 563 25.39 -32.41 13.64
N THR A 564 26.09 -33.54 13.67
CA THR A 564 26.14 -34.49 12.55
C THR A 564 25.10 -35.60 12.70
N THR A 565 24.24 -35.52 13.73
CA THR A 565 23.35 -36.61 14.16
C THR A 565 21.87 -36.23 14.17
N ALA A 566 21.55 -34.94 14.12
CA ALA A 566 20.26 -34.48 13.61
C ALA A 566 20.42 -34.29 12.09
N GLY A 567 19.45 -34.75 11.30
CA GLY A 567 19.46 -34.52 9.85
C GLY A 567 20.47 -35.33 9.02
N ASP A 568 20.79 -34.76 7.86
CA ASP A 568 21.70 -35.25 6.81
C ASP A 568 23.14 -34.71 6.92
N GLY A 569 23.40 -33.73 7.79
CA GLY A 569 24.73 -33.24 8.19
C GLY A 569 24.77 -31.71 8.37
N ASN A 570 25.73 -31.16 9.13
CA ASN A 570 25.90 -29.71 9.33
C ASN A 570 24.67 -28.93 9.87
N ASP A 571 23.73 -29.60 10.53
CA ASP A 571 22.61 -28.97 11.24
C ASP A 571 23.10 -28.07 12.37
N VAL A 572 22.40 -26.95 12.61
CA VAL A 572 22.71 -26.06 13.72
C VAL A 572 21.73 -26.21 14.87
N ARG A 573 22.28 -26.71 15.97
CA ARG A 573 21.55 -26.98 17.20
C ARG A 573 22.00 -26.06 18.31
N ILE A 574 21.02 -25.55 19.05
CA ILE A 574 21.25 -24.80 20.27
C ILE A 574 21.21 -25.78 21.43
N ILE A 575 22.27 -25.82 22.23
CA ILE A 575 22.37 -26.72 23.38
C ILE A 575 22.62 -25.85 24.61
N PRO A 576 22.07 -26.18 25.79
CA PRO A 576 22.37 -25.41 26.98
C PRO A 576 23.83 -25.64 27.42
N VAL A 577 24.52 -24.54 27.74
CA VAL A 577 25.90 -24.54 28.25
C VAL A 577 25.96 -25.32 29.57
N ALA A 578 26.97 -26.16 29.75
CA ALA A 578 27.20 -26.81 31.05
C ALA A 578 27.63 -25.75 32.08
N THR A 579 27.23 -25.93 33.33
CA THR A 579 27.62 -25.03 34.42
C THR A 579 28.40 -25.77 35.50
N ALA A 580 29.55 -25.24 35.89
CA ALA A 580 30.30 -25.67 37.06
C ALA A 580 29.87 -24.88 38.29
N ARG A 581 29.71 -25.58 39.43
CA ARG A 581 29.43 -24.98 40.74
C ARG A 581 29.99 -25.86 41.85
N PHE A 582 30.24 -25.29 43.02
CA PHE A 582 30.49 -26.09 44.22
C PHE A 582 29.23 -26.82 44.69
N THR A 583 29.39 -27.98 45.31
CA THR A 583 28.27 -28.73 45.92
C THR A 583 27.92 -28.24 47.33
N THR A 584 28.82 -27.48 47.95
CA THR A 584 28.65 -26.89 49.29
C THR A 584 29.06 -25.41 49.25
N ALA A 585 28.60 -24.62 50.22
CA ALA A 585 28.96 -23.19 50.35
C ALA A 585 29.99 -22.93 51.45
N ALA A 586 30.25 -23.92 52.31
CA ALA A 586 31.19 -23.82 53.41
C ALA A 586 31.87 -25.17 53.68
N ALA A 587 33.11 -25.13 54.13
CA ALA A 587 33.89 -26.27 54.59
C ALA A 587 34.65 -25.90 55.87
N THR A 588 35.01 -26.90 56.67
CA THR A 588 35.88 -26.72 57.84
C THR A 588 36.99 -27.74 57.75
N THR A 589 38.24 -27.33 57.92
CA THR A 589 39.40 -28.20 57.79
C THR A 589 40.50 -27.72 58.74
N ALA A 590 41.07 -28.64 59.50
CA ALA A 590 42.17 -28.34 60.42
C ALA A 590 43.49 -28.13 59.66
N GLU A 591 44.43 -27.46 60.30
CA GLU A 591 45.82 -27.40 59.85
C GLU A 591 46.42 -28.79 59.65
N GLY A 592 47.35 -28.89 58.70
CA GLY A 592 47.94 -30.15 58.25
C GLY A 592 47.01 -31.09 57.47
N ALA A 593 45.74 -30.73 57.29
CA ALA A 593 44.78 -31.50 56.51
C ALA A 593 44.47 -30.85 55.14
N THR A 594 43.88 -31.65 54.25
CA THR A 594 43.47 -31.21 52.91
C THR A 594 41.97 -30.94 52.87
N ALA A 595 41.58 -29.69 52.64
CA ALA A 595 40.22 -29.29 52.38
C ALA A 595 39.81 -29.79 51.00
N THR A 596 38.80 -30.66 50.96
CA THR A 596 38.27 -31.24 49.71
C THR A 596 36.93 -30.61 49.40
N MET A 597 36.84 -29.86 48.30
CA MET A 597 35.61 -29.20 47.86
C MET A 597 35.22 -29.75 46.49
N THR A 598 34.03 -30.32 46.38
CA THR A 598 33.57 -30.89 45.12
C THR A 598 32.96 -29.83 44.23
N VAL A 599 33.46 -29.74 43.00
CA VAL A 599 32.85 -28.99 41.90
C VAL A 599 32.06 -29.97 41.05
N ALA A 600 30.80 -29.66 40.81
CA ALA A 600 29.89 -30.47 40.02
C ALA A 600 29.43 -29.72 38.76
N LEU A 601 29.39 -30.43 37.65
CA LEU A 601 28.69 -30.03 36.44
C LEU A 601 27.20 -30.34 36.58
N ASN A 602 26.34 -29.47 36.05
CA ASN A 602 24.89 -29.74 35.99
C ASN A 602 24.50 -30.75 34.89
N ARG A 603 25.41 -31.02 33.95
CA ARG A 603 25.23 -31.95 32.81
C ARG A 603 26.58 -32.40 32.29
N ALA A 604 26.58 -33.47 31.50
CA ALA A 604 27.77 -33.89 30.76
C ALA A 604 28.17 -32.85 29.70
N ILE A 605 29.47 -32.70 29.51
CA ILE A 605 30.07 -31.92 28.43
C ILE A 605 30.43 -32.83 27.24
N THR A 606 30.44 -32.26 26.04
CA THR A 606 30.69 -32.96 24.78
C THR A 606 32.11 -32.74 24.24
N ALA A 607 32.84 -31.76 24.77
CA ALA A 607 34.26 -31.51 24.54
C ALA A 607 34.95 -31.29 25.89
N GLU A 608 36.28 -31.43 25.94
CA GLU A 608 37.04 -31.14 27.16
C GLU A 608 36.86 -29.68 27.57
N ALA A 609 36.58 -29.45 28.86
CA ALA A 609 36.41 -28.11 29.40
C ALA A 609 37.08 -28.02 30.77
N SER A 610 37.54 -26.82 31.11
CA SER A 610 38.20 -26.56 32.39
C SER A 610 37.61 -25.35 33.12
N VAL A 611 37.72 -25.39 34.44
CA VAL A 611 37.42 -24.26 35.33
C VAL A 611 38.57 -24.09 36.30
N SER A 612 39.12 -22.88 36.38
CA SER A 612 40.12 -22.54 37.38
C SER A 612 39.47 -22.16 38.70
N TRP A 613 40.23 -22.33 39.77
CA TRP A 613 39.83 -21.95 41.12
C TRP A 613 40.99 -21.25 41.84
N LEU A 614 40.67 -20.33 42.74
CA LEU A 614 41.66 -19.54 43.47
C LEU A 614 41.32 -19.47 44.97
N PRO A 615 42.25 -19.81 45.88
CA PRO A 615 42.09 -19.55 47.31
C PRO A 615 42.46 -18.10 47.64
N ILE A 616 41.64 -17.45 48.45
CA ILE A 616 41.77 -16.03 48.83
C ILE A 616 41.60 -15.94 50.35
N GLY A 617 42.61 -15.41 51.03
CA GLY A 617 42.59 -15.24 52.48
C GLY A 617 41.57 -14.19 52.93
N ILE A 618 40.85 -14.47 54.02
CA ILE A 618 40.04 -13.46 54.73
C ILE A 618 40.79 -13.06 56.00
N SER A 619 40.94 -14.00 56.93
CA SER A 619 41.78 -13.84 58.12
C SER A 619 43.01 -14.75 58.07
N ALA A 620 42.96 -15.84 57.30
CA ALA A 620 44.12 -16.64 56.95
C ALA A 620 44.99 -15.94 55.90
N THR A 621 46.29 -16.08 56.05
CA THR A 621 47.37 -15.48 55.25
C THR A 621 47.89 -16.45 54.19
N ALA A 622 47.79 -16.05 52.92
CA ALA A 622 48.32 -16.82 51.80
C ALA A 622 49.85 -16.98 51.89
N GLY A 623 50.34 -18.20 51.68
CA GLY A 623 51.76 -18.57 51.76
C GLY A 623 52.23 -18.97 53.17
N ALA A 624 51.50 -18.58 54.21
CA ALA A 624 51.66 -19.09 55.57
C ALA A 624 50.68 -20.25 55.78
N ASP A 625 49.38 -19.98 55.77
CA ASP A 625 48.35 -20.91 56.26
C ASP A 625 47.76 -21.76 55.14
N PHE A 626 47.90 -21.30 53.89
CA PHE A 626 47.51 -22.05 52.69
C PHE A 626 48.31 -21.58 51.46
N PRO A 627 48.43 -22.38 50.38
CA PRO A 627 49.11 -21.97 49.16
C PRO A 627 48.48 -20.75 48.50
N ALA A 628 49.30 -19.77 48.09
CA ALA A 628 48.83 -18.55 47.40
C ALA A 628 48.40 -18.79 45.92
N THR A 629 48.63 -20.00 45.39
CA THR A 629 48.32 -20.36 44.01
C THR A 629 47.12 -21.29 43.95
N GLY A 630 46.18 -20.97 43.07
CA GLY A 630 45.05 -21.82 42.73
C GLY A 630 45.39 -22.98 41.79
N GLY A 631 44.35 -23.57 41.20
CA GLY A 631 44.50 -24.69 40.28
C GLY A 631 43.45 -24.67 39.17
N SER A 632 43.48 -25.71 38.33
CA SER A 632 42.48 -25.92 37.28
C SER A 632 41.92 -27.33 37.38
N LEU A 633 40.59 -27.45 37.21
CA LEU A 633 39.89 -28.72 37.10
C LEU A 633 39.58 -28.94 35.62
N SER A 634 40.05 -30.06 35.05
CA SER A 634 39.63 -30.51 33.72
C SER A 634 38.51 -31.54 33.84
N PHE A 635 37.49 -31.34 33.02
CA PHE A 635 36.41 -32.28 32.78
C PHE A 635 36.53 -32.80 31.35
N THR A 636 36.46 -34.12 31.18
CA THR A 636 36.53 -34.77 29.86
C THR A 636 35.12 -35.09 29.33
N ALA A 637 35.00 -35.16 28.01
CA ALA A 637 33.73 -35.50 27.35
C ALA A 637 33.19 -36.85 27.83
N GLY A 638 31.93 -36.90 28.27
CA GLY A 638 31.30 -38.11 28.81
C GLY A 638 31.89 -38.64 30.13
N GLY A 639 32.81 -37.89 30.75
CA GLY A 639 33.49 -38.28 31.99
C GLY A 639 32.67 -38.03 33.27
N SER A 640 33.37 -38.06 34.40
CA SER A 640 32.79 -37.73 35.71
C SER A 640 32.22 -36.30 35.71
N LEU A 641 30.99 -36.15 36.21
CA LEU A 641 30.36 -34.83 36.39
C LEU A 641 30.90 -34.09 37.62
N THR A 642 31.79 -34.71 38.38
CA THR A 642 32.36 -34.14 39.60
C THR A 642 33.87 -34.23 39.60
N GLN A 643 34.50 -33.15 40.05
CA GLN A 643 35.93 -33.07 40.34
C GLN A 643 36.14 -32.43 41.71
N ASN A 644 37.26 -32.73 42.35
CA ASN A 644 37.57 -32.18 43.67
C ASN A 644 38.68 -31.13 43.58
N VAL A 645 38.41 -29.96 44.12
CA VAL A 645 39.45 -29.04 44.56
C VAL A 645 40.09 -29.63 45.82
N SER A 646 41.41 -29.76 45.80
CA SER A 646 42.20 -30.21 46.95
C SER A 646 43.10 -29.05 47.38
N LEU A 647 42.75 -28.40 48.49
CA LEU A 647 43.53 -27.32 49.09
C LEU A 647 44.13 -27.82 50.39
N THR A 648 45.46 -27.92 50.45
CA THR A 648 46.15 -28.26 51.70
C THR A 648 46.24 -27.03 52.59
N ILE A 649 45.83 -27.18 53.85
CA ILE A 649 46.05 -26.17 54.89
C ILE A 649 47.43 -26.46 55.50
N THR A 650 48.31 -25.45 55.51
CA THR A 650 49.67 -25.60 56.03
C THR A 650 49.59 -25.87 57.53
N ASP A 651 50.37 -26.83 58.00
CA ASP A 651 50.58 -27.07 59.43
C ASP A 651 51.81 -26.28 59.86
N ASP A 652 51.73 -25.59 60.99
CA ASP A 652 52.93 -25.12 61.68
C ASP A 652 52.88 -25.43 63.18
N ALA A 653 53.56 -24.63 64.01
CA ALA A 653 53.64 -24.85 65.45
C ALA A 653 53.22 -23.59 66.24
N MET A 654 52.65 -22.60 65.55
CA MET A 654 52.26 -21.31 66.10
C MET A 654 50.81 -21.38 66.60
N PRO A 655 50.53 -21.01 67.87
CA PRO A 655 49.15 -20.96 68.35
C PRO A 655 48.34 -19.86 67.66
N GLU A 656 47.35 -20.27 66.88
CA GLU A 656 46.51 -19.38 66.07
C GLU A 656 45.02 -19.46 66.46
N PRO A 657 44.28 -18.33 66.43
CA PRO A 657 42.82 -18.36 66.58
C PRO A 657 42.17 -19.03 65.35
N ALA A 658 40.85 -19.24 65.39
CA ALA A 658 40.15 -19.74 64.21
C ALA A 658 40.17 -18.70 63.08
N GLU A 659 40.48 -19.16 61.87
CA GLU A 659 40.67 -18.32 60.69
C GLU A 659 39.80 -18.77 59.50
N THR A 660 39.73 -17.93 58.48
CA THR A 660 38.90 -18.15 57.30
C THR A 660 39.59 -17.72 56.02
N LEU A 661 39.27 -18.44 54.95
CA LEU A 661 39.59 -18.10 53.56
C LEU A 661 38.40 -18.47 52.65
N THR A 662 38.40 -18.00 51.42
CA THR A 662 37.44 -18.42 50.38
C THR A 662 38.14 -19.13 49.24
N VAL A 663 37.44 -20.08 48.63
CA VAL A 663 37.87 -20.69 47.37
C VAL A 663 36.84 -20.36 46.31
N ASP A 664 37.26 -19.61 45.29
CA ASP A 664 36.39 -19.08 44.23
C ASP A 664 36.66 -19.82 42.91
N LEU A 665 35.60 -20.15 42.17
CA LEU A 665 35.71 -20.49 40.74
C LEU A 665 35.90 -19.20 39.96
N ASP A 666 36.82 -19.19 39.00
CA ASP A 666 37.25 -17.96 38.32
C ASP A 666 37.06 -18.01 36.80
N THR A 667 38.04 -18.53 36.06
CA THR A 667 38.03 -18.55 34.59
C THR A 667 37.66 -19.94 34.06
N THR A 668 36.77 -19.98 33.07
CA THR A 668 36.41 -21.22 32.35
C THR A 668 36.95 -21.23 30.93
N SER A 669 37.15 -22.43 30.38
CA SER A 669 37.30 -22.60 28.93
C SER A 669 35.95 -22.49 28.22
N ASP A 670 35.98 -22.39 26.89
CA ASP A 670 34.79 -22.38 26.04
C ASP A 670 33.87 -23.58 26.33
N GLY A 671 32.55 -23.34 26.28
CA GLY A 671 31.52 -24.37 26.50
C GLY A 671 31.19 -24.67 27.97
N LEU A 672 31.82 -23.98 28.93
CA LEU A 672 31.55 -24.09 30.36
C LEU A 672 31.31 -22.71 30.99
N ALA A 673 30.26 -22.59 31.80
CA ALA A 673 29.95 -21.38 32.56
C ALA A 673 30.00 -21.66 34.07
N ILE A 674 30.13 -20.61 34.89
CA ILE A 674 30.08 -20.72 36.35
C ILE A 674 28.67 -20.43 36.84
N ALA A 675 28.15 -21.27 37.74
CA ALA A 675 26.88 -21.07 38.43
C ALA A 675 27.06 -21.01 39.95
N ALA A 676 26.09 -20.42 40.64
CA ALA A 676 26.09 -20.40 42.10
C ALA A 676 25.80 -21.80 42.70
N PRO A 677 26.46 -22.16 43.82
CA PRO A 677 27.50 -21.40 44.52
C PRO A 677 28.85 -21.50 43.79
N SER A 678 29.47 -20.35 43.50
CA SER A 678 30.79 -20.25 42.86
C SER A 678 31.94 -20.06 43.85
N ARG A 679 31.61 -20.05 45.14
CA ARG A 679 32.53 -19.79 46.26
C ARG A 679 32.25 -20.76 47.40
N VAL A 680 33.31 -21.22 48.07
CA VAL A 680 33.25 -21.91 49.35
C VAL A 680 33.97 -21.09 50.41
N LEU A 681 33.34 -20.85 51.56
CA LEU A 681 34.01 -20.34 52.76
C LEU A 681 34.67 -21.50 53.51
N VAL A 682 35.99 -21.51 53.61
CA VAL A 682 36.73 -22.51 54.39
C VAL A 682 37.09 -21.92 55.75
N THR A 683 36.70 -22.59 56.83
CA THR A 683 37.08 -22.25 58.20
C THR A 683 38.20 -23.17 58.68
N ILE A 684 39.28 -22.57 59.13
CA ILE A 684 40.40 -23.24 59.82
C ILE A 684 40.14 -23.10 61.32
N PRO A 685 39.83 -24.18 62.06
CA PRO A 685 39.66 -24.11 63.51
C PRO A 685 40.95 -23.68 64.21
N ALA A 686 40.82 -23.13 65.42
CA ALA A 686 41.99 -22.81 66.25
C ALA A 686 42.87 -24.05 66.46
N SER A 687 44.18 -23.88 66.21
CA SER A 687 45.23 -24.88 66.32
C SER A 687 46.16 -24.57 67.50
N ASP A 688 47.04 -25.51 67.86
CA ASP A 688 48.17 -25.31 68.78
C ASP A 688 47.90 -24.59 70.10
N GLY A 689 46.65 -24.68 70.59
CA GLY A 689 46.23 -24.06 71.85
C GLY A 689 45.80 -22.59 71.75
N GLY A 690 45.54 -22.07 70.55
CA GLY A 690 45.00 -20.74 70.28
C GLY A 690 43.54 -20.53 70.71
N THR A 691 43.19 -20.84 71.97
CA THR A 691 41.88 -20.49 72.51
C THR A 691 41.86 -18.99 72.79
N GLY A 692 41.18 -18.19 71.96
CA GLY A 692 40.90 -16.78 72.26
C GLY A 692 40.30 -16.63 73.67
N GLY A 693 41.09 -16.11 74.61
CA GLY A 693 40.77 -16.08 76.05
C GLY A 693 39.59 -15.16 76.41
N GLY A 694 38.96 -15.28 77.59
CA GLY A 694 39.36 -16.09 78.74
C GLY A 694 38.29 -16.18 79.84
N GLY A 695 38.48 -17.14 80.74
CA GLY A 695 37.77 -17.25 82.01
C GLY A 695 38.65 -16.81 83.18
N GLY A 696 38.09 -16.04 84.10
CA GLY A 696 38.73 -15.61 85.35
C GLY A 696 37.71 -15.44 86.47
N SER A 697 37.81 -16.29 87.49
CA SER A 697 36.99 -16.38 88.70
C SER A 697 37.31 -15.31 89.76
N GLY A 698 36.28 -14.83 90.50
CA GLY A 698 36.42 -14.60 91.95
C GLY A 698 35.99 -13.24 92.54
N SER A 699 34.90 -13.30 93.33
CA SER A 699 34.60 -12.53 94.56
C SER A 699 34.02 -11.10 94.50
N GLY A 700 32.96 -10.88 95.30
CA GLY A 700 32.81 -9.64 96.09
C GLY A 700 31.64 -8.69 95.78
N SER A 701 30.48 -8.99 96.39
CA SER A 701 29.49 -8.05 96.95
C SER A 701 28.91 -6.86 96.15
N GLY A 702 27.58 -6.86 96.02
CA GLY A 702 26.77 -5.72 96.48
C GLY A 702 25.88 -5.00 95.46
N GLY A 703 24.57 -5.29 95.49
CA GLY A 703 23.55 -4.24 95.57
C GLY A 703 22.69 -3.92 94.34
N GLY A 704 21.39 -4.25 94.45
CA GLY A 704 20.22 -3.56 93.83
C GLY A 704 20.06 -3.78 92.32
N GLY A 705 19.03 -4.45 91.80
CA GLY A 705 17.58 -4.34 92.03
C GLY A 705 16.96 -4.33 90.61
N GLY A 706 16.39 -5.44 90.14
CA GLY A 706 14.93 -5.65 90.06
C GLY A 706 14.32 -4.98 88.82
N GLY A 707 13.68 -5.63 87.86
CA GLY A 707 13.32 -7.04 87.66
C GLY A 707 12.43 -7.19 86.41
N GLY A 708 12.39 -8.41 85.86
CA GLY A 708 11.32 -8.96 85.00
C GLY A 708 11.31 -8.48 83.55
N CYS A 709 11.01 -9.28 82.51
CA CYS A 709 10.70 -10.69 82.28
C CYS A 709 10.66 -10.80 80.73
N GLY A 710 11.23 -11.79 80.07
CA GLY A 710 10.66 -13.12 79.92
C GLY A 710 11.05 -13.70 78.55
N ALA A 711 11.13 -15.03 78.50
CA ALA A 711 11.65 -15.87 77.43
C ALA A 711 10.90 -15.78 76.09
N GLY A 712 11.55 -16.21 75.01
CA GLY A 712 10.88 -16.47 73.73
C GLY A 712 11.82 -16.99 72.64
N SER A 713 11.69 -18.27 72.34
CA SER A 713 12.39 -19.06 71.32
C SER A 713 11.89 -18.78 69.88
N ALA A 714 12.58 -19.40 68.91
CA ALA A 714 12.25 -19.64 67.49
C ALA A 714 12.72 -18.55 66.51
N ILE A 715 13.67 -18.82 65.60
CA ILE A 715 13.57 -19.66 64.40
C ILE A 715 12.34 -19.29 63.56
N ALA A 716 12.54 -18.51 62.49
CA ALA A 716 11.94 -18.78 61.19
C ALA A 716 12.55 -17.87 60.10
N MET A 717 13.25 -18.53 59.18
CA MET A 717 13.52 -18.13 57.82
C MET A 717 12.18 -17.89 57.09
N MET A 718 11.98 -16.77 56.39
CA MET A 718 11.13 -16.80 55.18
C MET A 718 11.49 -15.71 54.17
N LEU A 719 11.71 -16.23 52.96
CA LEU A 719 11.96 -15.63 51.66
C LEU A 719 11.12 -14.38 51.32
N VAL A 720 11.75 -13.33 50.79
CA VAL A 720 11.87 -12.94 49.36
C VAL A 720 10.62 -12.28 48.77
N ALA A 721 10.77 -11.04 48.31
CA ALA A 721 10.75 -10.71 46.87
C ALA A 721 10.81 -9.20 46.64
N SER A 722 11.61 -8.78 45.66
CA SER A 722 11.16 -7.99 44.48
C SER A 722 12.07 -6.83 44.06
N VAL A 723 12.60 -6.99 42.85
CA VAL A 723 12.51 -6.07 41.70
C VAL A 723 13.45 -4.85 41.61
N LEU A 724 14.37 -4.99 40.64
CA LEU A 724 14.87 -4.09 39.58
C LEU A 724 14.68 -2.55 39.61
N LEU A 725 15.65 -1.92 38.90
CA LEU A 725 15.65 -0.62 38.18
C LEU A 725 15.92 0.64 39.04
N VAL A 726 16.69 1.66 38.64
CA VAL A 726 17.58 1.88 37.48
C VAL A 726 18.35 3.20 37.67
N GLN A 727 19.50 3.28 36.98
CA GLN A 727 20.26 4.47 36.53
C GLN A 727 20.89 5.43 37.55
N GLY A 728 22.23 5.44 37.56
CA GLY A 728 22.99 6.13 36.51
C GLY A 728 23.59 7.46 36.94
N LEU A 729 24.92 7.55 36.96
CA LEU A 729 25.64 8.75 36.52
C LEU A 729 27.14 8.45 36.27
N MET A 730 27.58 8.76 35.04
CA MET A 730 28.94 9.12 34.58
C MET A 730 30.03 8.01 34.66
N GLY A 731 30.85 7.73 33.64
CA GLY A 731 31.28 8.49 32.47
C GLY A 731 32.82 8.42 32.38
N ARG A 732 33.37 8.27 31.16
CA ARG A 732 34.81 8.30 30.77
C ARG A 732 35.58 7.00 31.09
N ARG A 733 36.54 6.51 30.27
CA ARG A 733 37.32 7.09 29.15
C ARG A 733 38.05 5.94 28.41
N ARG A 734 38.27 6.17 27.10
CA ARG A 734 39.19 5.49 26.16
C ARG A 734 38.71 4.18 25.56
#